data_AF-A0A7K4HJB5-F1
#
_entry.id   AF-A0A7K4HJB5-F1
#
_cell.length_a   1.000
_cell.length_b   1.000
_cell.length_c   1.000
_cell.angle_alpha   90.00
_cell.angle_beta   90.00
_cell.angle_gamma   90.00
#
_symmetry.space_group_name_H-M   'P 1'
#
loop_
_entity.id
_entity.type
_entity.pdbx_description
1 polymer ?
#
loop_
_entity_poly.entity_id
_entity_poly.type
_entity_poly.pdbx_seq_one_letter_code
_entity_poly.pdbx_strand_id
1 'polypeptide(L)'
;MKFEDVIIKISDGPNGPEFKDLFSENRLCTFLVGAGISMDPPSSAPSARMFVNELFKYYAPEEEIEKLTSLDTLRYEFLVEKVQNLFDKELKFLDYLSEVKEPNAIHLFLANMIMRYNYLITTNFDYLIEMALKKKLAMFPSFHDYHKKVMVIITKEDYKKKVSFQFPLIKIHGSKSDVMTGRLTTDSLVTTISALGREREKGETFAIEPYKKPLINEVMNGRDLVIMGYSGSDDFDISPMLKELSNMKRIIWIDHDHSRTPGNEEVYKYSSVGDVSDLVSTDLSKLDKLLVELASKKNVEVYKIKANTIEFVKGRLAPIYKESLDLLQKDIPEVISFSDYMKETHFVASFSSKYRLAHDVFYELGDIESAERTAKQGLQLSTEEGHEINKNYFTNAMGLIHLSKGDYDKALEQFEKSLELTGNINQAIEKIAILLNIGVLYQKKSDLKNAFKYIFDAAALLKENTPNVVKFSVLNSLGIIYRDNGDIPNAIKSLESALEIAEKSGDLNRKSLCLNNLAGMKLTQGLLNPALGYASEALKINEQLGDLSSMCNTLNTIGNIYKTAGQYTQALQYLEKAYQTAIKIQNLKGKALSANAIGVIYYQTGKLDLAIEKYNEALKTSKDIGDLSIQATGLNNIGMYHRAKGDFNTALELFNQSIVLSEKIGEKPNLGVRYGNRASIYEARREFEKALEDYKKALSIEQALGNLEGIATQLTNIGGVSGDLGRYEDTIKNYSEALSIMENLGNKPGIARALNNLGIVYFKYKKETQRSLEFLQRALVIYKELNIPQMITTTKNSIDTIKKQANLK
;
A
#
# COMPACT_ATOMS: atom_id res chain seq x y z
N MET A 1 -28.71 -13.54 -4.38
CA MET A 1 -28.67 -14.78 -3.58
C MET A 1 -28.92 -14.39 -2.12
N LYS A 2 -29.73 -15.13 -1.36
CA LYS A 2 -29.98 -14.85 0.07
C LYS A 2 -28.95 -15.59 0.92
N PHE A 3 -28.73 -15.13 2.15
CA PHE A 3 -27.81 -15.78 3.11
C PHE A 3 -28.14 -17.26 3.34
N GLU A 4 -29.43 -17.59 3.41
CA GLU A 4 -29.95 -18.95 3.59
C GLU A 4 -29.49 -19.91 2.48
N ASP A 5 -29.15 -19.38 1.31
CA ASP A 5 -28.66 -20.15 0.17
C ASP A 5 -27.15 -20.48 0.28
N VAL A 6 -26.41 -19.75 1.14
CA VAL A 6 -24.94 -19.80 1.21
C VAL A 6 -24.44 -20.36 2.55
N ILE A 7 -25.18 -20.16 3.64
CA ILE A 7 -24.81 -20.60 4.99
C ILE A 7 -25.84 -21.60 5.49
N ILE A 8 -25.46 -22.87 5.43
CA ILE A 8 -26.33 -24.01 5.69
C ILE A 8 -26.05 -24.51 7.09
N LYS A 9 -27.04 -24.45 7.99
CA LYS A 9 -26.98 -25.12 9.29
C LYS A 9 -27.15 -26.63 9.06
N ILE A 10 -26.17 -27.42 9.47
CA ILE A 10 -26.07 -28.85 9.10
C ILE A 10 -26.31 -29.81 10.27
N SER A 11 -26.25 -29.37 11.54
CA SER A 11 -26.65 -30.21 12.69
C SER A 11 -27.05 -29.44 13.94
N ASP A 12 -27.96 -30.04 14.75
CA ASP A 12 -28.23 -29.72 16.15
C ASP A 12 -27.83 -30.92 17.05
N GLY A 13 -26.69 -30.82 17.74
CA GLY A 13 -26.41 -31.67 18.90
C GLY A 13 -25.89 -33.12 18.68
N PRO A 14 -26.00 -34.02 19.69
CA PRO A 14 -24.93 -34.97 20.06
C PRO A 14 -24.74 -36.21 19.21
N ASN A 15 -25.67 -36.52 18.31
CA ASN A 15 -25.69 -37.77 17.54
C ASN A 15 -25.59 -37.52 16.02
N GLY A 16 -25.22 -36.32 15.60
CA GLY A 16 -25.04 -36.00 14.19
C GLY A 16 -23.83 -36.74 13.58
N PRO A 17 -23.97 -37.38 12.40
CA PRO A 17 -22.89 -38.10 11.72
C PRO A 17 -21.68 -37.22 11.35
N GLU A 18 -21.82 -35.90 11.33
CA GLU A 18 -20.83 -34.97 10.77
C GLU A 18 -19.64 -34.63 11.68
N PHE A 19 -19.73 -34.70 13.01
CA PHE A 19 -18.57 -34.39 13.87
C PHE A 19 -17.43 -35.41 13.70
N LYS A 20 -17.76 -36.69 13.44
CA LYS A 20 -16.77 -37.72 13.10
C LYS A 20 -16.16 -37.50 11.72
N ASP A 21 -16.88 -36.81 10.83
CA ASP A 21 -16.38 -36.41 9.52
C ASP A 21 -15.48 -35.16 9.58
N LEU A 22 -15.70 -34.29 10.57
CA LEU A 22 -14.87 -33.11 10.83
C LEU A 22 -13.62 -33.46 11.66
N PHE A 23 -13.75 -34.34 12.66
CA PHE A 23 -12.68 -34.74 13.58
C PHE A 23 -12.58 -36.26 13.70
N SER A 24 -11.38 -36.81 13.50
CA SER A 24 -11.10 -38.23 13.69
C SER A 24 -9.63 -38.48 14.02
N GLU A 25 -9.31 -39.63 14.62
CA GLU A 25 -7.93 -40.00 15.01
C GLU A 25 -6.94 -40.02 13.83
N ASN A 26 -7.41 -40.26 12.61
CA ASN A 26 -6.56 -40.39 11.41
C ASN A 26 -6.45 -39.09 10.59
N ARG A 27 -7.16 -38.01 10.98
CA ARG A 27 -7.09 -36.72 10.28
C ARG A 27 -5.93 -35.90 10.81
N LEU A 28 -5.10 -35.42 9.88
CA LEU A 28 -4.02 -34.48 10.18
C LEU A 28 -4.56 -33.06 10.13
N CYS A 29 -4.52 -32.39 11.28
CA CYS A 29 -4.95 -31.03 11.44
C CYS A 29 -3.74 -30.10 11.63
N THR A 30 -3.97 -28.83 11.29
CA THR A 30 -3.17 -27.71 11.75
C THR A 30 -4.07 -26.82 12.58
N PHE A 31 -3.67 -26.55 13.81
CA PHE A 31 -4.41 -25.71 14.73
C PHE A 31 -3.88 -24.29 14.65
N LEU A 32 -4.76 -23.31 14.46
CA LEU A 32 -4.45 -21.89 14.57
C LEU A 32 -5.21 -21.33 15.76
N VAL A 33 -4.47 -20.90 16.79
CA VAL A 33 -5.07 -20.56 18.09
C VAL A 33 -4.73 -19.14 18.52
N GLY A 34 -5.75 -18.46 19.06
CA GLY A 34 -5.67 -17.11 19.61
C GLY A 34 -5.79 -17.09 21.13
N ALA A 35 -5.71 -15.89 21.73
CA ALA A 35 -5.59 -15.70 23.18
C ALA A 35 -6.80 -16.26 23.96
N GLY A 36 -7.95 -16.42 23.31
CA GLY A 36 -9.17 -16.95 23.92
C GLY A 36 -9.02 -18.37 24.47
N ILE A 37 -8.05 -19.17 24.02
CA ILE A 37 -7.81 -20.51 24.59
C ILE A 37 -7.27 -20.46 26.03
N SER A 38 -6.71 -19.32 26.44
CA SER A 38 -5.99 -19.18 27.71
C SER A 38 -6.86 -18.64 28.85
N MET A 39 -8.08 -18.21 28.52
CA MET A 39 -9.02 -17.49 29.40
C MET A 39 -9.65 -18.35 30.49
N ASP A 40 -9.81 -19.65 30.24
CA ASP A 40 -10.51 -20.53 31.17
C ASP A 40 -9.56 -21.04 32.29
N PRO A 41 -10.06 -21.28 33.51
CA PRO A 41 -9.30 -21.90 34.59
C PRO A 41 -8.75 -23.28 34.21
N PRO A 42 -7.62 -23.72 34.80
CA PRO A 42 -6.77 -23.03 35.78
C PRO A 42 -5.89 -21.90 35.23
N SER A 43 -5.76 -21.71 33.91
CA SER A 43 -4.83 -20.70 33.37
C SER A 43 -5.32 -19.28 33.61
N SER A 44 -6.59 -18.99 33.32
CA SER A 44 -7.20 -17.67 33.57
C SER A 44 -6.37 -16.49 33.04
N ALA A 45 -5.64 -16.67 31.93
CA ALA A 45 -4.79 -15.63 31.37
C ALA A 45 -5.68 -14.54 30.73
N PRO A 46 -5.31 -13.24 30.82
CA PRO A 46 -6.14 -12.17 30.29
C PRO A 46 -6.22 -12.21 28.76
N SER A 47 -7.37 -11.85 28.22
CA SER A 47 -7.51 -11.65 26.77
C SER A 47 -6.72 -10.43 26.31
N ALA A 48 -6.45 -10.34 25.00
CA ALA A 48 -5.84 -9.14 24.42
C ALA A 48 -6.63 -7.86 24.77
N ARG A 49 -7.97 -7.89 24.70
CA ARG A 49 -8.83 -6.76 25.08
C ARG A 49 -8.73 -6.40 26.56
N MET A 50 -8.59 -7.38 27.46
CA MET A 50 -8.34 -7.13 28.87
C MET A 50 -6.97 -6.48 29.10
N PHE A 51 -5.92 -6.93 28.39
CA PHE A 51 -4.62 -6.26 28.40
C PHE A 51 -4.73 -4.82 27.90
N VAL A 52 -5.36 -4.57 26.75
CA VAL A 52 -5.58 -3.21 26.20
C VAL A 52 -6.23 -2.31 27.25
N ASN A 53 -7.32 -2.77 27.86
CA ASN A 53 -8.08 -2.00 28.83
C ASN A 53 -7.25 -1.65 30.07
N GLU A 54 -6.48 -2.60 30.61
CA GLU A 54 -5.60 -2.34 31.76
C GLU A 54 -4.39 -1.47 31.39
N LEU A 55 -3.82 -1.65 30.19
CA LEU A 55 -2.75 -0.79 29.69
C LEU A 55 -3.23 0.66 29.55
N PHE A 56 -4.45 0.91 29.09
CA PHE A 56 -4.99 2.27 29.03
C PHE A 56 -5.20 2.89 30.40
N LYS A 57 -5.68 2.12 31.39
CA LYS A 57 -5.78 2.63 32.77
C LYS A 57 -4.43 3.12 33.31
N TYR A 58 -3.34 2.49 32.89
CA TYR A 58 -1.99 2.88 33.28
C TYR A 58 -1.38 4.00 32.43
N TYR A 59 -1.53 3.91 31.11
CA TYR A 59 -0.76 4.69 30.14
C TYR A 59 -1.55 5.76 29.40
N ALA A 60 -2.87 5.86 29.56
CA ALA A 60 -3.67 6.93 29.00
C ALA A 60 -4.13 7.94 30.06
N PRO A 61 -4.51 9.17 29.67
CA PRO A 61 -5.18 10.12 30.56
C PRO A 61 -6.55 9.57 30.98
N GLU A 62 -6.94 9.79 32.24
CA GLU A 62 -8.17 9.21 32.82
C GLU A 62 -9.42 9.56 32.02
N GLU A 63 -9.49 10.80 31.57
CA GLU A 63 -10.56 11.39 30.76
C GLU A 63 -10.66 10.80 29.35
N GLU A 64 -9.61 10.14 28.84
CA GLU A 64 -9.61 9.51 27.51
C GLU A 64 -9.90 8.01 27.55
N ILE A 65 -9.82 7.36 28.71
CA ILE A 65 -9.87 5.88 28.81
C ILE A 65 -11.17 5.33 28.23
N GLU A 66 -12.32 5.93 28.56
CA GLU A 66 -13.62 5.47 28.06
C GLU A 66 -13.68 5.53 26.53
N LYS A 67 -13.18 6.63 25.95
CA LYS A 67 -13.13 6.79 24.50
C LYS A 67 -12.13 5.85 23.84
N LEU A 68 -10.98 5.61 24.47
CA LEU A 68 -9.93 4.73 23.92
C LEU A 68 -10.32 3.25 24.00
N THR A 69 -10.98 2.83 25.08
CA THR A 69 -11.42 1.43 25.30
C THR A 69 -12.64 1.03 24.47
N SER A 70 -13.39 2.01 23.96
CA SER A 70 -14.50 1.81 23.02
C SER A 70 -14.08 1.79 21.54
N LEU A 71 -12.79 1.92 21.24
CA LEU A 71 -12.27 1.86 19.86
C LEU A 71 -12.19 0.42 19.36
N ASP A 72 -13.24 -0.04 18.70
CA ASP A 72 -13.30 -1.40 18.13
C ASP A 72 -12.35 -1.62 16.93
N THR A 73 -11.69 -0.58 16.42
CA THR A 73 -10.71 -0.67 15.32
C THR A 73 -9.26 -0.67 15.80
N LEU A 74 -9.02 -0.50 17.10
CA LEU A 74 -7.68 -0.44 17.65
C LEU A 74 -7.08 -1.84 17.73
N ARG A 75 -5.92 -2.02 17.10
CA ARG A 75 -5.17 -3.28 17.22
C ARG A 75 -4.36 -3.32 18.49
N TYR A 76 -4.30 -4.51 19.07
CA TYR A 76 -3.45 -4.81 20.21
C TYR A 76 -1.97 -4.48 19.94
N GLU A 77 -1.40 -4.91 18.81
CA GLU A 77 0.03 -4.75 18.54
C GLU A 77 0.43 -3.29 18.30
N PHE A 78 -0.47 -2.48 17.76
CA PHE A 78 -0.24 -1.05 17.64
C PHE A 78 -0.11 -0.42 19.03
N LEU A 79 -1.03 -0.72 19.94
CA LEU A 79 -0.93 -0.23 21.31
C LEU A 79 0.34 -0.73 21.99
N VAL A 80 0.68 -2.01 21.85
CA VAL A 80 1.89 -2.58 22.44
C VAL A 80 3.15 -1.92 21.89
N GLU A 81 3.22 -1.61 20.60
CA GLU A 81 4.35 -0.88 20.01
C GLU A 81 4.45 0.55 20.59
N LYS A 82 3.33 1.25 20.75
CA LYS A 82 3.32 2.57 21.37
C LYS A 82 3.73 2.51 22.84
N VAL A 83 3.22 1.53 23.58
CA VAL A 83 3.62 1.30 24.98
C VAL A 83 5.12 1.00 25.06
N GLN A 84 5.63 0.17 24.15
CA GLN A 84 7.05 -0.15 24.07
C GLN A 84 7.92 1.09 23.87
N ASN A 85 7.54 1.92 22.90
CA ASN A 85 8.32 3.07 22.49
C ASN A 85 8.27 4.19 23.54
N LEU A 86 7.14 4.35 24.24
CA LEU A 86 6.89 5.47 25.15
C LEU A 86 7.18 5.15 26.62
N PHE A 87 6.91 3.92 27.07
CA PHE A 87 6.88 3.61 28.51
C PHE A 87 7.69 2.36 28.90
N ASP A 88 7.66 1.30 28.09
CA ASP A 88 8.17 -0.01 28.47
C ASP A 88 8.95 -0.70 27.33
N LYS A 89 10.19 -0.25 27.10
CA LYS A 89 11.05 -0.73 26.01
C LYS A 89 11.27 -2.24 25.99
N GLU A 90 11.27 -2.87 27.17
CA GLU A 90 11.52 -4.31 27.36
C GLU A 90 10.23 -5.14 27.39
N LEU A 91 9.07 -4.49 27.27
CA LEU A 91 7.74 -5.10 27.36
C LEU A 91 7.58 -5.90 28.65
N LYS A 92 8.04 -5.37 29.79
CA LYS A 92 7.93 -5.98 31.12
C LYS A 92 6.50 -6.33 31.49
N PHE A 93 5.49 -5.60 31.01
CA PHE A 93 4.09 -5.98 31.27
C PHE A 93 3.74 -7.39 30.76
N LEU A 94 4.43 -7.89 29.72
CA LEU A 94 4.25 -9.27 29.23
C LEU A 94 4.90 -10.32 30.13
N ASP A 95 5.77 -9.94 31.07
CA ASP A 95 6.37 -10.90 32.01
C ASP A 95 5.32 -11.52 32.93
N TYR A 96 4.19 -10.83 33.14
CA TYR A 96 3.00 -11.38 33.79
C TYR A 96 2.57 -12.74 33.22
N LEU A 97 2.63 -12.92 31.89
CA LEU A 97 2.27 -14.17 31.23
C LEU A 97 3.19 -15.34 31.60
N SER A 98 4.38 -15.05 32.14
CA SER A 98 5.30 -16.07 32.67
C SER A 98 4.94 -16.52 34.09
N GLU A 99 4.17 -15.72 34.83
CA GLU A 99 3.66 -16.09 36.15
C GLU A 99 2.48 -17.04 36.07
N VAL A 100 1.74 -17.00 34.96
CA VAL A 100 0.67 -17.96 34.66
C VAL A 100 1.29 -19.28 34.20
N LYS A 101 1.42 -20.23 35.13
CA LYS A 101 2.15 -21.50 34.92
C LYS A 101 1.25 -22.71 34.67
N GLU A 102 -0.04 -22.58 34.96
CA GLU A 102 -0.95 -23.72 34.99
C GLU A 102 -1.81 -23.82 33.72
N PRO A 103 -1.57 -24.80 32.84
CA PRO A 103 -2.33 -24.95 31.60
C PRO A 103 -3.74 -25.49 31.85
N ASN A 104 -4.73 -24.93 31.14
CA ASN A 104 -6.09 -25.46 31.12
C ASN A 104 -6.31 -26.65 30.17
N ALA A 105 -7.56 -27.11 30.08
CA ALA A 105 -7.96 -28.28 29.31
C ALA A 105 -7.67 -28.14 27.81
N ILE A 106 -7.80 -26.92 27.26
CA ILE A 106 -7.52 -26.64 25.85
C ILE A 106 -6.03 -26.81 25.56
N HIS A 107 -5.15 -26.28 26.41
CA HIS A 107 -3.71 -26.44 26.23
C HIS A 107 -3.26 -27.90 26.33
N LEU A 108 -3.79 -28.67 27.29
CA LEU A 108 -3.50 -30.10 27.41
C LEU A 108 -3.95 -30.87 26.17
N PHE A 109 -5.16 -30.58 25.68
CA PHE A 109 -5.65 -31.15 24.43
C PHE A 109 -4.73 -30.81 23.26
N LEU A 110 -4.37 -29.54 23.07
CA LEU A 110 -3.48 -29.12 21.98
C LEU A 110 -2.09 -29.76 22.09
N ALA A 111 -1.54 -29.89 23.30
CA ALA A 111 -0.29 -30.60 23.53
C ALA A 111 -0.39 -32.08 23.12
N ASN A 112 -1.51 -32.76 23.41
CA ASN A 112 -1.76 -34.11 22.91
C ASN A 112 -1.91 -34.15 21.39
N MET A 113 -2.52 -33.14 20.77
CA MET A 113 -2.60 -33.05 19.31
C MET A 113 -1.22 -32.94 18.66
N ILE A 114 -0.30 -32.15 19.24
CA ILE A 114 1.11 -32.10 18.83
C ILE A 114 1.76 -33.49 18.97
N MET A 115 1.50 -34.19 20.08
CA MET A 115 1.96 -35.59 20.30
C MET A 115 1.42 -36.58 19.26
N ARG A 116 0.31 -36.23 18.59
CA ARG A 116 -0.37 -37.01 17.53
C ARG A 116 -0.10 -36.47 16.13
N TYR A 117 1.08 -35.90 15.88
CA TYR A 117 1.53 -35.46 14.55
C TYR A 117 0.76 -34.28 13.93
N ASN A 118 -0.01 -33.54 14.74
CA ASN A 118 -0.67 -32.31 14.31
C ASN A 118 0.26 -31.11 14.50
N TYR A 119 0.04 -30.07 13.71
CA TYR A 119 0.81 -28.82 13.81
C TYR A 119 0.02 -27.76 14.54
N LEU A 120 0.73 -26.83 15.17
CA LEU A 120 0.12 -25.76 15.93
C LEU A 120 0.79 -24.43 15.59
N ILE A 121 -0.06 -23.44 15.34
CA ILE A 121 0.28 -22.05 15.10
C ILE A 121 -0.47 -21.24 16.16
N THR A 122 0.23 -20.35 16.85
CA THR A 122 -0.34 -19.49 17.88
C THR A 122 0.04 -18.04 17.67
N THR A 123 -0.92 -17.15 17.93
CA THR A 123 -0.69 -15.70 18.06
C THR A 123 -0.53 -15.28 19.52
N ASN A 124 -0.50 -16.22 20.46
CA ASN A 124 -0.45 -15.91 21.89
C ASN A 124 0.98 -15.59 22.33
N PHE A 125 1.09 -14.66 23.29
CA PHE A 125 2.34 -14.31 23.95
C PHE A 125 2.65 -15.20 25.15
N ASP A 126 1.67 -15.95 25.66
CA ASP A 126 1.83 -16.87 26.79
C ASP A 126 2.63 -18.14 26.44
N TYR A 127 2.92 -18.94 27.48
CA TYR A 127 3.76 -20.15 27.38
C TYR A 127 3.00 -21.45 27.68
N LEU A 128 1.66 -21.39 27.77
CA LEU A 128 0.87 -22.44 28.40
C LEU A 128 0.84 -23.73 27.58
N ILE A 129 0.92 -23.63 26.25
CA ILE A 129 1.00 -24.78 25.35
C ILE A 129 2.32 -25.54 25.56
N GLU A 130 3.45 -24.82 25.63
CA GLU A 130 4.75 -25.43 25.93
C GLU A 130 4.76 -26.08 27.31
N MET A 131 4.15 -25.44 28.30
CA MET A 131 4.05 -25.98 29.65
C MET A 131 3.18 -27.25 29.70
N ALA A 132 2.03 -27.26 29.01
CA ALA A 132 1.20 -28.45 28.84
C ALA A 132 1.97 -29.60 28.19
N LEU A 133 2.75 -29.31 27.14
CA LEU A 133 3.57 -30.28 26.44
C LEU A 133 4.67 -30.84 27.34
N LYS A 134 5.37 -30.01 28.12
CA LYS A 134 6.35 -30.48 29.12
C LYS A 134 5.72 -31.40 30.16
N LYS A 135 4.56 -31.02 30.72
CA LYS A 135 3.85 -31.85 31.71
C LYS A 135 3.49 -33.23 31.14
N LYS A 136 2.98 -33.27 29.90
CA LYS A 136 2.66 -34.53 29.22
C LYS A 136 3.89 -35.38 28.94
N LEU A 137 4.96 -34.79 28.41
CA LEU A 137 6.19 -35.54 28.10
C LEU A 137 6.84 -36.14 29.35
N ALA A 138 6.73 -35.46 30.50
CA ALA A 138 7.21 -35.99 31.77
C ALA A 138 6.47 -37.27 32.23
N MET A 139 5.19 -37.44 31.85
CA MET A 139 4.42 -38.66 32.18
C MET A 139 4.79 -39.88 31.35
N PHE A 140 5.44 -39.69 30.20
CA PHE A 140 5.81 -40.78 29.30
C PHE A 140 7.32 -40.84 29.10
N PRO A 141 8.10 -41.34 30.09
CA PRO A 141 9.56 -41.41 30.00
C PRO A 141 10.08 -42.20 28.79
N SER A 142 9.29 -43.14 28.28
CA SER A 142 9.57 -43.92 27.07
C SER A 142 9.61 -43.07 25.79
N PHE A 143 9.07 -41.85 25.83
CA PHE A 143 9.17 -40.83 24.79
C PHE A 143 10.38 -39.91 25.02
N HIS A 144 11.46 -40.42 25.62
CA HIS A 144 12.61 -39.62 26.05
C HIS A 144 13.18 -38.71 24.94
N ASP A 145 13.10 -39.09 23.66
CA ASP A 145 13.57 -38.27 22.55
C ASP A 145 12.48 -37.41 21.86
N TYR A 146 11.21 -37.48 22.29
CA TYR A 146 10.13 -36.72 21.66
C TYR A 146 10.33 -35.21 21.79
N HIS A 147 10.89 -34.74 22.92
CA HIS A 147 11.26 -33.33 23.08
C HIS A 147 12.25 -32.84 22.01
N LYS A 148 13.09 -33.72 21.45
CA LYS A 148 14.00 -33.40 20.34
C LYS A 148 13.29 -33.30 18.99
N LYS A 149 12.05 -33.79 18.90
CA LYS A 149 11.20 -33.70 17.71
C LYS A 149 10.28 -32.48 17.73
N VAL A 150 10.03 -31.89 18.89
CA VAL A 150 9.25 -30.64 19.00
C VAL A 150 10.17 -29.47 18.65
N MET A 151 9.74 -28.63 17.72
CA MET A 151 10.47 -27.43 17.33
C MET A 151 9.61 -26.20 17.63
N VAL A 152 10.04 -25.37 18.59
CA VAL A 152 9.37 -24.08 18.84
C VAL A 152 9.94 -23.05 17.87
N ILE A 153 9.10 -22.58 16.96
CA ILE A 153 9.47 -21.62 15.92
C ILE A 153 9.14 -20.21 16.42
N ILE A 154 10.17 -19.43 16.73
CA ILE A 154 10.02 -18.06 17.26
C ILE A 154 10.82 -17.07 16.40
N THR A 155 12.10 -17.38 16.17
CA THR A 155 13.03 -16.45 15.52
C THR A 155 13.02 -16.59 14.00
N LYS A 156 13.48 -15.55 13.29
CA LYS A 156 13.65 -15.59 11.82
C LYS A 156 14.48 -16.79 11.34
N GLU A 157 15.49 -17.20 12.11
CA GLU A 157 16.31 -18.37 11.78
C GLU A 157 15.56 -19.68 12.01
N ASP A 158 14.63 -19.74 12.96
CA ASP A 158 13.77 -20.92 13.14
C ASP A 158 12.83 -21.11 11.94
N TYR A 159 12.24 -20.02 11.42
CA TYR A 159 11.37 -20.06 10.23
C TYR A 159 12.06 -20.53 8.94
N LYS A 160 13.39 -20.50 8.88
CA LYS A 160 14.17 -21.01 7.74
C LYS A 160 14.52 -22.50 7.84
N LYS A 161 14.32 -23.12 9.00
CA LYS A 161 14.63 -24.54 9.20
C LYS A 161 13.61 -25.41 8.49
N LYS A 162 14.07 -26.54 7.94
CA LYS A 162 13.18 -27.57 7.39
C LYS A 162 12.48 -28.30 8.54
N VAL A 163 11.15 -28.43 8.47
CA VAL A 163 10.33 -29.09 9.49
C VAL A 163 10.12 -30.59 9.25
N SER A 164 10.81 -31.19 8.28
CA SER A 164 10.70 -32.62 8.00
C SER A 164 11.02 -33.47 9.24
N PHE A 165 10.06 -34.29 9.68
CA PHE A 165 10.13 -35.15 10.89
C PHE A 165 10.11 -34.43 12.25
N GLN A 166 9.77 -33.14 12.28
CA GLN A 166 9.57 -32.35 13.49
C GLN A 166 8.12 -31.88 13.65
N PHE A 167 7.75 -31.54 14.88
CA PHE A 167 6.44 -31.02 15.27
C PHE A 167 6.56 -29.55 15.63
N PRO A 168 6.36 -28.64 14.65
CA PRO A 168 6.44 -27.22 14.87
C PRO A 168 5.31 -26.71 15.78
N LEU A 169 5.71 -25.97 16.81
CA LEU A 169 4.87 -25.01 17.51
C LEU A 169 5.28 -23.62 17.03
N ILE A 170 4.46 -23.01 16.19
CA ILE A 170 4.78 -21.74 15.52
C ILE A 170 4.21 -20.57 16.31
N LYS A 171 5.07 -19.67 16.80
CA LYS A 171 4.65 -18.41 17.42
C LYS A 171 4.74 -17.28 16.41
N ILE A 172 3.60 -16.77 15.95
CA ILE A 172 3.54 -15.71 14.94
C ILE A 172 4.13 -14.42 15.50
N HIS A 173 3.71 -13.96 16.67
CA HIS A 173 4.24 -12.72 17.27
C HIS A 173 5.55 -12.95 18.05
N GLY A 174 6.02 -14.20 18.13
CA GLY A 174 7.17 -14.60 18.94
C GLY A 174 6.85 -14.68 20.44
N SER A 175 7.89 -14.85 21.25
CA SER A 175 7.82 -14.88 22.73
C SER A 175 9.16 -14.47 23.33
N LYS A 176 9.23 -14.13 24.63
CA LYS A 176 10.50 -13.75 25.28
C LYS A 176 11.44 -14.93 25.50
N SER A 177 10.90 -16.15 25.57
CA SER A 177 11.69 -17.36 25.66
C SER A 177 11.06 -18.52 24.89
N ASP A 178 11.92 -19.45 24.50
CA ASP A 178 11.56 -20.81 24.13
C ASP A 178 11.60 -21.66 25.40
N VAL A 179 10.43 -21.93 25.97
CA VAL A 179 10.34 -22.69 27.22
C VAL A 179 10.87 -24.11 27.05
N MET A 180 10.77 -24.72 25.85
CA MET A 180 11.22 -26.09 25.63
C MET A 180 12.74 -26.21 25.69
N THR A 181 13.48 -25.23 25.15
CA THR A 181 14.95 -25.26 25.12
C THR A 181 15.62 -24.40 26.19
N GLY A 182 14.90 -23.48 26.82
CA GLY A 182 15.43 -22.47 27.74
C GLY A 182 16.10 -21.28 27.04
N ARG A 183 16.05 -21.21 25.71
CA ARG A 183 16.64 -20.12 24.90
C ARG A 183 15.84 -18.84 25.09
N LEU A 184 16.52 -17.72 25.35
CA LEU A 184 15.91 -16.38 25.35
C LEU A 184 15.71 -15.89 23.90
N THR A 185 14.55 -15.30 23.63
CA THR A 185 14.11 -14.85 22.30
C THR A 185 13.47 -13.45 22.31
N THR A 186 13.65 -12.69 23.39
CA THR A 186 13.10 -11.33 23.59
C THR A 186 13.32 -10.41 22.39
N ASP A 187 14.53 -10.40 21.81
CA ASP A 187 14.85 -9.55 20.65
C ASP A 187 13.94 -9.83 19.45
N SER A 188 13.55 -11.10 19.25
CA SER A 188 12.66 -11.49 18.16
C SER A 188 11.24 -11.00 18.36
N LEU A 189 10.74 -11.06 19.60
CA LEU A 189 9.43 -10.53 19.98
C LEU A 189 9.39 -9.01 19.78
N VAL A 190 10.40 -8.30 20.32
CA VAL A 190 10.55 -6.85 20.18
C VAL A 190 10.62 -6.46 18.70
N THR A 191 11.43 -7.18 17.90
CA THR A 191 11.55 -6.93 16.46
C THR A 191 10.22 -7.14 15.75
N THR A 192 9.48 -8.20 16.10
CA THR A 192 8.18 -8.51 15.49
C THR A 192 7.15 -7.42 15.82
N ILE A 193 7.00 -7.05 17.09
CA ILE A 193 6.09 -5.98 17.52
C ILE A 193 6.45 -4.64 16.87
N SER A 194 7.74 -4.29 16.87
CA SER A 194 8.23 -3.07 16.21
C SER A 194 7.99 -3.07 14.70
N ALA A 195 8.03 -4.22 14.03
CA ALA A 195 7.69 -4.31 12.61
C ALA A 195 6.18 -4.12 12.39
N LEU A 196 5.34 -4.73 13.22
CA LEU A 196 3.87 -4.70 13.11
C LEU A 196 3.25 -3.32 13.35
N GLY A 197 3.95 -2.45 14.05
CA GLY A 197 3.51 -1.09 14.32
C GLY A 197 4.04 -0.03 13.33
N ARG A 198 5.13 -0.32 12.61
CA ARG A 198 5.75 0.61 11.63
C ARG A 198 5.18 0.55 10.21
N GLU A 199 4.33 -0.42 9.91
CA GLU A 199 3.82 -0.68 8.57
C GLU A 199 2.34 -0.28 8.42
N ARG A 200 1.98 1.01 8.48
CA ARG A 200 0.59 1.43 8.13
C ARG A 200 0.43 2.81 7.49
N GLU A 201 -0.39 2.83 6.43
CA GLU A 201 -1.38 3.88 6.15
C GLU A 201 -2.75 3.48 6.77
N LYS A 202 -3.67 4.45 6.87
CA LYS A 202 -4.99 4.31 7.50
C LYS A 202 -5.77 3.09 6.98
N GLY A 203 -6.06 2.15 7.88
CA GLY A 203 -7.02 1.07 7.62
C GLY A 203 -6.48 -0.17 6.89
N GLU A 204 -5.17 -0.28 6.66
CA GLU A 204 -4.58 -1.46 6.04
C GLU A 204 -4.35 -2.61 7.01
N THR A 205 -4.50 -3.85 6.54
CA THR A 205 -4.49 -5.06 7.37
C THR A 205 -3.18 -5.85 7.25
N PHE A 206 -2.83 -6.48 8.37
CA PHE A 206 -1.67 -7.33 8.67
C PHE A 206 -1.24 -8.24 7.51
N ALA A 207 -0.06 -8.02 6.94
CA ALA A 207 0.64 -9.04 6.15
C ALA A 207 1.57 -9.83 7.08
N ILE A 208 1.49 -11.17 7.06
CA ILE A 208 2.53 -12.00 7.68
C ILE A 208 3.86 -11.61 7.06
N GLU A 209 4.92 -11.45 7.87
CA GLU A 209 6.23 -11.10 7.33
C GLU A 209 6.65 -12.14 6.27
N PRO A 210 7.14 -11.72 5.09
CA PRO A 210 7.36 -12.62 3.96
C PRO A 210 8.18 -13.87 4.27
N TYR A 211 9.10 -13.79 5.25
CA TYR A 211 9.92 -14.92 5.66
C TYR A 211 9.16 -16.01 6.44
N LYS A 212 8.01 -15.71 7.04
CA LYS A 212 7.17 -16.68 7.77
C LYS A 212 6.23 -17.46 6.85
N LYS A 213 5.80 -16.83 5.74
CA LYS A 213 4.81 -17.39 4.80
C LYS A 213 5.17 -18.79 4.25
N PRO A 214 6.43 -19.10 3.85
CA PRO A 214 6.76 -20.41 3.30
C PRO A 214 6.47 -21.55 4.28
N LEU A 215 6.92 -21.40 5.53
CA LEU A 215 6.71 -22.41 6.56
C LEU A 215 5.23 -22.55 6.92
N ILE A 216 4.51 -21.44 7.07
CA ILE A 216 3.07 -21.47 7.39
C ILE A 216 2.29 -22.19 6.27
N ASN A 217 2.60 -21.92 5.00
CA ASN A 217 2.02 -22.66 3.88
C ASN A 217 2.39 -24.16 3.92
N GLU A 218 3.65 -24.49 4.22
CA GLU A 218 4.11 -25.88 4.32
C GLU A 218 3.34 -26.67 5.37
N VAL A 219 3.15 -26.10 6.58
CA VAL A 219 2.43 -26.77 7.67
C VAL A 219 0.93 -26.80 7.47
N MET A 220 0.36 -25.98 6.58
CA MET A 220 -1.08 -25.99 6.29
C MET A 220 -1.45 -26.83 5.08
N ASN A 221 -0.49 -27.08 4.18
CA ASN A 221 -0.71 -27.78 2.93
C ASN A 221 -1.31 -29.20 3.14
N GLY A 222 -2.48 -29.45 2.56
CA GLY A 222 -3.13 -30.75 2.59
C GLY A 222 -3.71 -31.17 3.95
N ARG A 223 -3.79 -30.26 4.92
CA ARG A 223 -4.34 -30.50 6.27
C ARG A 223 -5.67 -29.76 6.47
N ASP A 224 -6.44 -30.22 7.44
CA ASP A 224 -7.64 -29.52 7.90
C ASP A 224 -7.18 -28.40 8.88
N LEU A 225 -7.56 -27.14 8.62
CA LEU A 225 -7.24 -26.02 9.50
C LEU A 225 -8.33 -25.87 10.56
N VAL A 226 -7.96 -25.99 11.84
CA VAL A 226 -8.87 -25.79 12.97
C VAL A 226 -8.52 -24.47 13.66
N ILE A 227 -9.47 -23.54 13.69
CA ILE A 227 -9.29 -22.21 14.27
C ILE A 227 -10.07 -22.11 15.57
N MET A 228 -9.44 -21.66 16.66
CA MET A 228 -10.11 -21.44 17.95
C MET A 228 -9.45 -20.35 18.78
N GLY A 229 -10.18 -19.77 19.74
CA GLY A 229 -9.66 -18.72 20.61
C GLY A 229 -9.57 -17.33 19.97
N TYR A 230 -10.28 -17.11 18.86
CA TYR A 230 -10.46 -15.81 18.21
C TYR A 230 -11.92 -15.36 18.33
N SER A 231 -12.15 -14.06 18.58
CA SER A 231 -13.50 -13.50 18.63
C SER A 231 -14.03 -13.25 17.21
N GLY A 232 -15.29 -13.63 16.98
CA GLY A 232 -16.00 -13.48 15.70
C GLY A 232 -16.25 -12.01 15.27
N SER A 233 -16.10 -11.08 16.20
CA SER A 233 -16.73 -9.76 16.18
C SER A 233 -15.77 -8.59 16.00
N ASP A 234 -14.57 -8.64 16.59
CA ASP A 234 -13.84 -7.42 16.92
C ASP A 234 -12.40 -7.37 16.37
N ASP A 235 -11.62 -8.45 16.43
CA ASP A 235 -10.14 -8.37 16.31
C ASP A 235 -9.52 -9.40 15.34
N PHE A 236 -9.91 -9.41 14.06
CA PHE A 236 -9.35 -10.39 13.13
C PHE A 236 -8.01 -10.00 12.50
N ASP A 237 -6.94 -10.08 13.28
CA ASP A 237 -5.56 -9.91 12.79
C ASP A 237 -5.11 -11.04 11.84
N ILE A 238 -5.85 -12.16 11.79
CA ILE A 238 -5.55 -13.31 10.93
C ILE A 238 -6.33 -13.35 9.60
N SER A 239 -7.31 -12.46 9.37
CA SER A 239 -8.09 -12.46 8.12
C SER A 239 -7.22 -12.36 6.85
N PRO A 240 -6.24 -11.45 6.77
CA PRO A 240 -5.42 -11.33 5.57
C PRO A 240 -4.50 -12.54 5.41
N MET A 241 -3.94 -13.05 6.51
CA MET A 241 -3.23 -14.32 6.52
C MET A 241 -4.07 -15.42 5.86
N LEU A 242 -5.30 -15.65 6.34
CA LEU A 242 -6.15 -16.71 5.80
C LEU A 242 -6.50 -16.50 4.32
N LYS A 243 -6.59 -15.23 3.89
CA LYS A 243 -6.81 -14.88 2.48
C LYS A 243 -5.57 -15.15 1.62
N GLU A 244 -4.37 -14.88 2.11
CA GLU A 244 -3.14 -15.06 1.33
C GLU A 244 -2.71 -16.53 1.24
N LEU A 245 -3.02 -17.32 2.26
CA LEU A 245 -2.59 -18.71 2.34
C LEU A 245 -3.33 -19.57 1.30
N SER A 246 -2.56 -20.45 0.66
CA SER A 246 -3.03 -21.32 -0.41
C SER A 246 -2.92 -22.79 -0.01
N ASN A 247 -3.75 -23.66 -0.59
CA ASN A 247 -3.71 -25.12 -0.43
C ASN A 247 -4.26 -25.71 0.89
N MET A 248 -5.19 -25.01 1.55
CA MET A 248 -6.00 -25.62 2.62
C MET A 248 -7.10 -26.52 2.01
N LYS A 249 -7.33 -27.69 2.62
CA LYS A 249 -8.43 -28.57 2.21
C LYS A 249 -9.75 -28.11 2.82
N ARG A 250 -9.70 -27.78 4.11
CA ARG A 250 -10.87 -27.45 4.92
C ARG A 250 -10.50 -26.46 6.01
N ILE A 251 -11.42 -25.55 6.32
CA ILE A 251 -11.35 -24.65 7.47
C ILE A 251 -12.50 -25.01 8.41
N ILE A 252 -12.18 -25.20 9.69
CA ILE A 252 -13.13 -25.46 10.76
C ILE A 252 -12.93 -24.38 11.81
N TRP A 253 -13.87 -23.44 11.87
CA TRP A 253 -13.83 -22.33 12.82
C TRP A 253 -14.66 -22.66 14.06
N ILE A 254 -14.05 -22.68 15.25
CA ILE A 254 -14.77 -22.80 16.53
C ILE A 254 -15.08 -21.39 17.04
N ASP A 255 -16.33 -20.99 16.87
CA ASP A 255 -16.88 -19.69 17.25
C ASP A 255 -17.39 -19.79 18.70
N HIS A 256 -16.75 -19.05 19.61
CA HIS A 256 -17.02 -19.17 21.04
C HIS A 256 -18.39 -18.60 21.41
N ASP A 257 -19.22 -19.40 22.08
CA ASP A 257 -20.53 -18.97 22.58
C ASP A 257 -20.75 -19.53 24.01
N HIS A 258 -20.74 -18.64 25.00
CA HIS A 258 -20.91 -18.99 26.41
C HIS A 258 -22.24 -19.67 26.73
N SER A 259 -23.27 -19.48 25.89
CA SER A 259 -24.60 -20.08 26.11
C SER A 259 -24.66 -21.56 25.75
N ARG A 260 -23.61 -22.11 25.12
CA ARG A 260 -23.57 -23.49 24.63
C ARG A 260 -22.99 -24.44 25.67
N THR A 261 -23.54 -25.64 25.71
CA THR A 261 -23.08 -26.75 26.56
C THR A 261 -22.70 -27.95 25.69
N PRO A 262 -21.90 -28.90 26.20
CA PRO A 262 -21.61 -30.13 25.48
C PRO A 262 -22.93 -30.84 25.15
N GLY A 263 -23.24 -31.00 23.87
CA GLY A 263 -24.55 -31.52 23.46
C GLY A 263 -25.38 -30.59 22.60
N ASN A 264 -25.16 -29.27 22.66
CA ASN A 264 -25.99 -28.26 22.02
C ASN A 264 -25.21 -27.35 21.06
N GLU A 265 -24.14 -27.90 20.47
CA GLU A 265 -23.31 -27.20 19.50
C GLU A 265 -24.01 -27.08 18.14
N GLU A 266 -23.82 -25.95 17.45
CA GLU A 266 -24.38 -25.73 16.11
C GLU A 266 -23.27 -25.75 15.06
N VAL A 267 -23.50 -26.49 13.98
CA VAL A 267 -22.55 -26.58 12.87
C VAL A 267 -23.14 -25.96 11.63
N TYR A 268 -22.35 -25.12 10.97
CA TYR A 268 -22.69 -24.42 9.74
C TYR A 268 -21.67 -24.75 8.66
N LYS A 269 -22.14 -24.94 7.43
CA LYS A 269 -21.33 -25.09 6.22
C LYS A 269 -21.52 -23.88 5.31
N TYR A 270 -20.42 -23.39 4.74
CA TYR A 270 -20.40 -22.21 3.87
C TYR A 270 -20.16 -22.65 2.43
N SER A 271 -21.00 -22.14 1.52
CA SER A 271 -20.94 -22.44 0.08
C SER A 271 -20.18 -21.36 -0.70
N SER A 272 -19.52 -21.75 -1.80
CA SER A 272 -18.84 -20.82 -2.70
C SER A 272 -19.83 -19.96 -3.48
N VAL A 273 -19.52 -18.66 -3.63
CA VAL A 273 -20.27 -17.70 -4.45
C VAL A 273 -19.36 -17.14 -5.54
N GLY A 274 -19.92 -16.81 -6.72
CA GLY A 274 -19.16 -16.28 -7.85
C GLY A 274 -18.58 -14.88 -7.60
N ASP A 275 -19.41 -13.97 -7.07
CA ASP A 275 -19.00 -12.65 -6.58
C ASP A 275 -19.70 -12.40 -5.23
N VAL A 276 -18.92 -12.08 -4.20
CA VAL A 276 -19.43 -11.80 -2.85
C VAL A 276 -20.22 -10.50 -2.82
N SER A 277 -19.98 -9.58 -3.77
CA SER A 277 -20.71 -8.31 -3.89
C SER A 277 -22.13 -8.46 -4.47
N ASP A 278 -22.45 -9.61 -5.06
CA ASP A 278 -23.80 -9.95 -5.55
C ASP A 278 -24.76 -10.42 -4.43
N LEU A 279 -24.29 -10.53 -3.19
CA LEU A 279 -25.12 -10.83 -2.02
C LEU A 279 -25.89 -9.57 -1.59
N VAL A 280 -27.22 -9.64 -1.69
CA VAL A 280 -28.12 -8.53 -1.32
C VAL A 280 -27.96 -8.23 0.17
N SER A 281 -27.81 -6.94 0.51
CA SER A 281 -27.43 -6.46 1.84
C SER A 281 -28.28 -7.01 2.98
N THR A 282 -27.66 -7.81 3.86
CA THR A 282 -28.12 -8.09 5.23
C THR A 282 -26.94 -8.07 6.20
N ASP A 283 -27.22 -7.78 7.47
CA ASP A 283 -26.31 -7.69 8.64
C ASP A 283 -25.56 -9.00 8.93
N LEU A 284 -24.67 -9.40 8.03
CA LEU A 284 -23.75 -10.49 8.28
C LEU A 284 -22.70 -10.06 9.31
N SER A 285 -22.44 -10.95 10.29
CA SER A 285 -21.29 -10.78 11.17
C SER A 285 -20.01 -10.70 10.35
N LYS A 286 -18.98 -10.02 10.89
CA LYS A 286 -17.67 -9.91 10.22
C LYS A 286 -17.08 -11.30 9.93
N LEU A 287 -17.24 -12.25 10.86
CA LEU A 287 -16.83 -13.64 10.68
C LEU A 287 -17.55 -14.31 9.52
N ASP A 288 -18.88 -14.17 9.42
CA ASP A 288 -19.63 -14.80 8.33
C ASP A 288 -19.20 -14.29 6.96
N LYS A 289 -18.94 -12.98 6.84
CA LYS A 289 -18.40 -12.38 5.60
C LYS A 289 -17.04 -13.00 5.23
N LEU A 290 -16.14 -13.12 6.20
CA LEU A 290 -14.83 -13.73 6.00
C LEU A 290 -14.97 -15.20 5.55
N LEU A 291 -15.80 -15.99 6.22
CA LEU A 291 -15.95 -17.42 5.91
C LEU A 291 -16.58 -17.66 4.54
N VAL A 292 -17.53 -16.82 4.09
CA VAL A 292 -18.06 -16.85 2.72
C VAL A 292 -16.99 -16.53 1.69
N GLU A 293 -16.17 -15.51 1.97
CA GLU A 293 -15.06 -15.13 1.09
C GLU A 293 -14.02 -16.25 0.97
N LEU A 294 -13.68 -16.89 2.08
CA LEU A 294 -12.76 -18.04 2.11
C LEU A 294 -13.35 -19.26 1.38
N ALA A 295 -14.64 -19.56 1.56
CA ALA A 295 -15.32 -20.65 0.85
C ALA A 295 -15.32 -20.43 -0.68
N SER A 296 -15.28 -19.18 -1.12
CA SER A 296 -15.30 -18.80 -2.54
C SER A 296 -13.92 -18.90 -3.22
N LYS A 297 -12.84 -19.12 -2.47
CA LYS A 297 -11.50 -19.41 -3.00
C LYS A 297 -11.41 -20.87 -3.47
N LYS A 298 -12.03 -21.12 -4.63
CA LYS A 298 -12.03 -22.36 -5.44
C LYS A 298 -11.36 -23.58 -4.78
N ASN A 299 -12.15 -24.36 -4.03
CA ASN A 299 -11.86 -25.66 -3.40
C ASN A 299 -11.46 -25.70 -1.91
N VAL A 300 -11.88 -24.74 -1.09
CA VAL A 300 -11.79 -24.89 0.38
C VAL A 300 -13.17 -25.19 0.96
N GLU A 301 -13.32 -26.29 1.70
CA GLU A 301 -14.52 -26.52 2.49
C GLU A 301 -14.48 -25.68 3.77
N VAL A 302 -15.51 -24.89 4.06
CA VAL A 302 -15.52 -24.00 5.24
C VAL A 302 -16.68 -24.34 6.17
N TYR A 303 -16.35 -24.56 7.44
CA TYR A 303 -17.29 -24.88 8.50
C TYR A 303 -17.13 -23.90 9.66
N LYS A 304 -18.24 -23.55 10.30
CA LYS A 304 -18.28 -22.86 11.59
C LYS A 304 -19.00 -23.72 12.61
N ILE A 305 -18.40 -23.90 13.79
CA ILE A 305 -18.97 -24.59 14.93
C ILE A 305 -19.18 -23.55 16.03
N LYS A 306 -20.43 -23.25 16.37
CA LYS A 306 -20.74 -22.43 17.55
C LYS A 306 -20.76 -23.31 18.78
N ALA A 307 -19.83 -23.06 19.69
CA ALA A 307 -19.71 -23.85 20.92
C ALA A 307 -19.01 -23.07 22.03
N ASN A 308 -19.22 -23.47 23.28
CA ASN A 308 -18.33 -23.08 24.36
C ASN A 308 -17.03 -23.87 24.20
N THR A 309 -15.94 -23.19 23.86
CA THR A 309 -14.68 -23.83 23.41
C THR A 309 -14.13 -24.83 24.41
N ILE A 310 -14.03 -24.48 25.71
CA ILE A 310 -13.45 -25.39 26.70
C ILE A 310 -14.35 -26.61 26.94
N GLU A 311 -15.66 -26.40 27.00
CA GLU A 311 -16.62 -27.47 27.22
C GLU A 311 -16.72 -28.39 26.00
N PHE A 312 -16.62 -27.84 24.79
CA PHE A 312 -16.51 -28.61 23.55
C PHE A 312 -15.24 -29.44 23.49
N VAL A 313 -14.10 -28.88 23.91
CA VAL A 313 -12.84 -29.63 24.01
C VAL A 313 -12.97 -30.79 25.00
N LYS A 314 -13.49 -30.55 26.21
CA LYS A 314 -13.67 -31.59 27.24
C LYS A 314 -14.67 -32.66 26.83
N GLY A 315 -15.83 -32.26 26.32
CA GLY A 315 -16.98 -33.14 26.10
C GLY A 315 -17.00 -33.83 24.74
N ARG A 316 -16.31 -33.28 23.72
CA ARG A 316 -16.32 -33.81 22.35
C ARG A 316 -14.95 -34.19 21.84
N LEU A 317 -14.03 -33.23 21.78
CA LEU A 317 -12.73 -33.47 21.15
C LEU A 317 -11.87 -34.43 21.96
N ALA A 318 -11.77 -34.23 23.27
CA ALA A 318 -10.95 -35.10 24.12
C ALA A 318 -11.40 -36.58 24.03
N PRO A 319 -12.71 -36.93 24.09
CA PRO A 319 -13.18 -38.29 23.83
C PRO A 319 -12.83 -38.85 22.45
N ILE A 320 -12.99 -38.06 21.37
CA ILE A 320 -12.67 -38.48 20.00
C ILE A 320 -11.19 -38.88 19.87
N TYR A 321 -10.31 -38.13 20.52
CA TYR A 321 -8.86 -38.33 20.50
C TYR A 321 -8.34 -39.14 21.70
N LYS A 322 -9.23 -39.76 22.48
CA LYS A 322 -8.91 -40.55 23.69
C LYS A 322 -7.92 -39.82 24.63
N GLU A 323 -8.11 -38.52 24.76
CA GLU A 323 -7.28 -37.65 25.58
C GLU A 323 -7.72 -37.71 27.04
N SER A 324 -6.78 -38.02 27.94
CA SER A 324 -6.99 -37.91 29.38
C SER A 324 -6.62 -36.49 29.85
N LEU A 325 -7.52 -35.90 30.63
CA LEU A 325 -7.34 -34.59 31.26
C LEU A 325 -6.95 -34.71 32.75
N ASP A 326 -6.40 -35.85 33.17
CA ASP A 326 -5.98 -36.11 34.57
C ASP A 326 -4.87 -35.16 35.05
N LEU A 327 -4.15 -34.53 34.11
CA LEU A 327 -3.13 -33.51 34.38
C LEU A 327 -3.70 -32.14 34.77
N LEU A 328 -5.02 -31.95 34.71
CA LEU A 328 -5.65 -30.72 35.19
C LEU A 328 -5.50 -30.61 36.71
N GLN A 329 -4.79 -29.57 37.14
CA GLN A 329 -4.67 -29.28 38.56
C GLN A 329 -6.02 -28.81 39.10
N LYS A 330 -6.46 -29.40 40.21
CA LYS A 330 -7.73 -29.06 40.87
C LYS A 330 -7.59 -27.85 41.79
N ASP A 331 -6.42 -27.68 42.39
CA ASP A 331 -6.07 -26.53 43.23
C ASP A 331 -5.34 -25.50 42.38
N ILE A 332 -5.98 -24.35 42.16
CA ILE A 332 -5.45 -23.26 41.34
C ILE A 332 -4.58 -22.39 42.25
N PRO A 333 -3.27 -22.27 41.99
CA PRO A 333 -2.42 -21.32 42.73
C PRO A 333 -2.97 -19.90 42.56
N GLU A 334 -2.99 -19.12 43.65
CA GLU A 334 -3.42 -17.72 43.60
C GLU A 334 -2.35 -16.91 42.85
N VAL A 335 -2.62 -16.58 41.58
CA VAL A 335 -1.81 -15.66 40.77
C VAL A 335 -2.39 -14.26 40.98
N ILE A 336 -1.54 -13.28 41.28
CA ILE A 336 -1.97 -11.88 41.39
C ILE A 336 -2.69 -11.43 40.11
N SER A 337 -3.67 -10.54 40.24
CA SER A 337 -4.36 -10.03 39.05
C SER A 337 -3.40 -9.23 38.17
N PHE A 338 -3.63 -9.18 36.85
CA PHE A 338 -2.80 -8.36 35.97
C PHE A 338 -2.79 -6.88 36.40
N SER A 339 -3.92 -6.40 36.91
CA SER A 339 -4.04 -5.02 37.42
C SER A 339 -3.13 -4.77 38.63
N ASP A 340 -3.04 -5.73 39.55
CA ASP A 340 -2.16 -5.63 40.72
C ASP A 340 -0.69 -5.82 40.32
N TYR A 341 -0.40 -6.71 39.37
CA TYR A 341 0.93 -6.84 38.78
C TYR A 341 1.42 -5.51 38.19
N MET A 342 0.57 -4.80 37.43
CA MET A 342 0.91 -3.50 36.85
C MET A 342 1.20 -2.44 37.94
N LYS A 343 0.47 -2.45 39.07
CA LYS A 343 0.72 -1.57 40.23
C LYS A 343 2.10 -1.77 40.84
N GLU A 344 2.55 -3.02 40.94
CA GLU A 344 3.80 -3.36 41.61
C GLU A 344 5.04 -3.17 40.73
N THR A 345 4.89 -3.28 39.41
CA THR A 345 6.03 -3.45 38.50
C THR A 345 6.28 -2.28 37.53
N HIS A 346 5.32 -1.38 37.31
CA HIS A 346 5.41 -0.36 36.26
C HIS A 346 5.59 1.07 36.78
N PHE A 347 6.30 1.86 35.97
CA PHE A 347 6.68 3.23 36.28
C PHE A 347 5.53 4.22 36.08
N VAL A 348 5.50 5.29 36.88
CA VAL A 348 4.56 6.42 36.73
C VAL A 348 4.98 7.27 35.53
N ALA A 349 4.31 7.09 34.39
CA ALA A 349 4.51 7.92 33.21
C ALA A 349 4.18 9.40 33.47
N SER A 350 4.91 10.33 32.83
CA SER A 350 4.54 11.75 32.84
C SER A 350 3.16 11.95 32.20
N PHE A 351 2.42 12.98 32.62
CA PHE A 351 1.10 13.25 32.07
C PHE A 351 1.20 13.55 30.57
N SER A 352 2.24 14.29 30.14
CA SER A 352 2.46 14.53 28.72
C SER A 352 2.71 13.25 27.90
N SER A 353 3.35 12.23 28.48
CA SER A 353 3.58 10.96 27.78
C SER A 353 2.29 10.15 27.65
N LYS A 354 1.40 10.20 28.66
CA LYS A 354 0.07 9.59 28.56
C LYS A 354 -0.76 10.22 27.43
N TYR A 355 -0.73 11.54 27.35
CA TYR A 355 -1.37 12.27 26.25
C TYR A 355 -0.77 11.96 24.89
N ARG A 356 0.52 11.61 24.83
CA ARG A 356 1.20 11.23 23.59
C ARG A 356 0.68 9.91 23.06
N LEU A 357 0.44 8.93 23.95
CA LEU A 357 -0.21 7.67 23.58
C LEU A 357 -1.62 7.92 23.03
N ALA A 358 -2.43 8.69 23.76
CA ALA A 358 -3.81 8.98 23.35
C ALA A 358 -3.85 9.71 21.98
N HIS A 359 -2.98 10.70 21.79
CA HIS A 359 -2.83 11.39 20.50
C HIS A 359 -2.45 10.43 19.37
N ASP A 360 -1.42 9.61 19.56
CA ASP A 360 -0.97 8.64 18.55
C ASP A 360 -2.10 7.71 18.14
N VAL A 361 -2.91 7.22 19.09
CA VAL A 361 -4.06 6.35 18.82
C VAL A 361 -5.14 7.07 18.01
N PHE A 362 -5.55 8.27 18.43
CA PHE A 362 -6.60 9.02 17.72
C PHE A 362 -6.16 9.46 16.34
N TYR A 363 -4.91 9.92 16.20
CA TYR A 363 -4.36 10.36 14.92
C TYR A 363 -4.29 9.21 13.92
N GLU A 364 -3.84 8.04 14.35
CA GLU A 364 -3.78 6.81 13.54
C GLU A 364 -5.15 6.40 13.03
N LEU A 365 -6.16 6.39 13.92
CA LEU A 365 -7.53 6.04 13.54
C LEU A 365 -8.24 7.15 12.75
N GLY A 366 -7.60 8.30 12.57
CA GLY A 366 -8.14 9.42 11.82
C GLY A 366 -9.19 10.24 12.54
N ASP A 367 -9.34 10.09 13.86
CA ASP A 367 -10.12 11.00 14.72
C ASP A 367 -9.28 12.27 14.95
N ILE A 368 -9.25 13.14 13.93
CA ILE A 368 -8.42 14.35 13.91
C ILE A 368 -8.83 15.33 15.02
N GLU A 369 -10.11 15.36 15.42
CA GLU A 369 -10.59 16.24 16.49
C GLU A 369 -10.01 15.82 17.85
N SER A 370 -10.05 14.52 18.17
CA SER A 370 -9.51 13.99 19.42
C SER A 370 -7.98 14.03 19.42
N ALA A 371 -7.36 13.76 18.27
CA ALA A 371 -5.92 13.92 18.10
C ALA A 371 -5.48 15.37 18.35
N GLU A 372 -6.23 16.37 17.89
CA GLU A 372 -5.92 17.78 18.15
C GLU A 372 -6.10 18.16 19.61
N ARG A 373 -7.21 17.72 20.23
CA ARG A 373 -7.49 18.00 21.64
C ARG A 373 -6.40 17.41 22.54
N THR A 374 -6.03 16.15 22.32
CA THR A 374 -4.97 15.48 23.07
C THR A 374 -3.58 16.07 22.78
N ALA A 375 -3.29 16.50 21.55
CA ALA A 375 -2.04 17.20 21.22
C ALA A 375 -1.92 18.56 21.95
N LYS A 376 -3.00 19.33 22.02
CA LYS A 376 -3.02 20.64 22.72
C LYS A 376 -2.77 20.47 24.23
N GLN A 377 -3.50 19.55 24.86
CA GLN A 377 -3.32 19.22 26.28
C GLN A 377 -1.90 18.70 26.55
N GLY A 378 -1.42 17.77 25.73
CA GLY A 378 -0.06 17.23 25.83
C GLY A 378 1.03 18.29 25.66
N LEU A 379 0.84 19.27 24.76
CA LEU A 379 1.77 20.39 24.57
C LEU A 379 1.82 21.31 25.79
N GLN A 380 0.66 21.61 26.37
CA GLN A 380 0.58 22.40 27.60
C GLN A 380 1.30 21.68 28.75
N LEU A 381 0.93 20.42 29.02
CA LEU A 381 1.50 19.62 30.09
C LEU A 381 3.00 19.39 29.92
N SER A 382 3.48 19.09 28.71
CA SER A 382 4.92 18.93 28.47
C SER A 382 5.70 20.23 28.67
N THR A 383 5.07 21.39 28.50
CA THR A 383 5.69 22.68 28.81
C THR A 383 5.74 22.91 30.32
N GLU A 384 4.65 22.60 31.03
CA GLU A 384 4.57 22.69 32.51
C GLU A 384 5.55 21.71 33.20
N GLU A 385 5.69 20.50 32.67
CA GLU A 385 6.61 19.46 33.14
C GLU A 385 8.09 19.74 32.77
N GLY A 386 8.36 20.70 31.88
CA GLY A 386 9.70 20.91 31.31
C GLY A 386 10.18 19.73 30.43
N HIS A 387 9.26 18.91 29.91
CA HIS A 387 9.56 17.71 29.13
C HIS A 387 9.78 18.04 27.64
N GLU A 388 10.94 18.62 27.32
CA GLU A 388 11.26 19.17 26.00
C GLU A 388 11.07 18.20 24.81
N ILE A 389 11.32 16.89 25.00
CA ILE A 389 11.08 15.87 23.95
C ILE A 389 9.59 15.78 23.57
N ASN A 390 8.69 15.81 24.55
CA ASN A 390 7.26 15.69 24.31
C ASN A 390 6.69 17.01 23.80
N LYS A 391 7.20 18.13 24.31
CA LYS A 391 6.88 19.46 23.80
C LYS A 391 7.23 19.58 22.31
N ASN A 392 8.41 19.13 21.90
CA ASN A 392 8.78 19.09 20.48
C ASN A 392 7.85 18.17 19.68
N TYR A 393 7.61 16.95 20.18
CA TYR A 393 6.70 15.99 19.54
C TYR A 393 5.30 16.57 19.30
N PHE A 394 4.68 17.18 20.33
CA PHE A 394 3.34 17.75 20.19
C PHE A 394 3.32 18.99 19.30
N THR A 395 4.41 19.77 19.27
CA THR A 395 4.56 20.88 18.33
C THR A 395 4.56 20.35 16.89
N ASN A 396 5.33 19.30 16.60
CA ASN A 396 5.30 18.64 15.28
C ASN A 396 3.93 18.01 14.96
N ALA A 397 3.28 17.37 15.94
CA ALA A 397 1.95 16.78 15.79
C ALA A 397 0.89 17.82 15.43
N MET A 398 0.92 18.99 16.05
CA MET A 398 0.05 20.12 15.69
C MET A 398 0.29 20.57 14.24
N GLY A 399 1.54 20.57 13.78
CA GLY A 399 1.88 20.82 12.38
C GLY A 399 1.25 19.81 11.42
N LEU A 400 1.34 18.51 11.74
CA LEU A 400 0.72 17.43 10.96
C LEU A 400 -0.81 17.51 10.94
N ILE A 401 -1.44 17.90 12.06
CA ILE A 401 -2.89 18.11 12.14
C ILE A 401 -3.31 19.27 11.23
N HIS A 402 -2.65 20.43 11.33
CA HIS A 402 -2.95 21.56 10.45
C HIS A 402 -2.72 21.22 8.98
N LEU A 403 -1.66 20.47 8.67
CA LEU A 403 -1.39 19.97 7.32
C LEU A 403 -2.55 19.10 6.80
N SER A 404 -3.08 18.21 7.64
CA SER A 404 -4.22 17.34 7.28
C SER A 404 -5.52 18.11 7.05
N LYS A 405 -5.70 19.24 7.75
CA LYS A 405 -6.84 20.16 7.57
C LYS A 405 -6.69 21.11 6.37
N GLY A 406 -5.50 21.14 5.75
CA GLY A 406 -5.18 22.08 4.67
C GLY A 406 -4.75 23.47 5.13
N ASP A 407 -4.57 23.68 6.44
CA ASP A 407 -4.07 24.93 7.03
C ASP A 407 -2.55 25.05 6.88
N TYR A 408 -2.06 25.19 5.64
CA TYR A 408 -0.63 25.08 5.36
C TYR A 408 0.25 26.11 6.08
N ASP A 409 -0.25 27.32 6.34
CA ASP A 409 0.55 28.36 7.00
C ASP A 409 0.72 28.08 8.50
N LYS A 410 -0.35 27.64 9.18
CA LYS A 410 -0.26 27.18 10.58
C LYS A 410 0.60 25.93 10.70
N ALA A 411 0.48 25.01 9.74
CA ALA A 411 1.30 23.80 9.71
C ALA A 411 2.80 24.16 9.62
N LEU A 412 3.16 25.08 8.73
CA LEU A 412 4.53 25.55 8.58
C LEU A 412 5.07 26.20 9.86
N GLU A 413 4.29 27.09 10.48
CA GLU A 413 4.67 27.73 11.75
C GLU A 413 5.00 26.69 12.84
N GLN A 414 4.15 25.66 12.99
CA GLN A 414 4.40 24.60 13.96
C GLN A 414 5.62 23.76 13.60
N PHE A 415 5.82 23.42 12.33
CA PHE A 415 7.01 22.67 11.91
C PHE A 415 8.31 23.46 12.11
N GLU A 416 8.32 24.77 11.82
CA GLU A 416 9.48 25.63 12.05
C GLU A 416 9.81 25.73 13.55
N LYS A 417 8.80 25.94 14.40
CA LYS A 417 8.95 25.92 15.85
C LYS A 417 9.49 24.57 16.36
N SER A 418 8.99 23.47 15.83
CA SER A 418 9.47 22.12 16.16
C SER A 418 10.93 21.93 15.71
N LEU A 419 11.29 22.42 14.52
CA LEU A 419 12.64 22.35 13.99
C LEU A 419 13.64 23.11 14.89
N GLU A 420 13.26 24.29 15.39
CA GLU A 420 14.07 25.05 16.36
C GLU A 420 14.32 24.25 17.65
N LEU A 421 13.28 23.60 18.19
CA LEU A 421 13.39 22.78 19.40
C LEU A 421 14.37 21.60 19.22
N THR A 422 14.53 21.04 18.01
CA THR A 422 15.51 19.96 17.79
C THR A 422 16.96 20.39 18.01
N GLY A 423 17.27 21.67 17.82
CA GLY A 423 18.61 22.24 18.06
C GLY A 423 19.06 22.12 19.52
N ASN A 424 18.10 22.08 20.45
CA ASN A 424 18.36 22.06 21.88
C ASN A 424 18.48 20.63 22.45
N ILE A 425 18.01 19.60 21.72
CA ILE A 425 17.78 18.24 22.26
C ILE A 425 18.66 17.17 21.55
N ASN A 426 19.47 17.57 20.56
CA ASN A 426 20.30 16.66 19.73
C ASN A 426 19.49 15.49 19.12
N GLN A 427 18.34 15.82 18.54
CA GLN A 427 17.37 14.86 17.96
C GLN A 427 17.51 14.76 16.43
N ALA A 428 18.56 14.08 15.96
CA ALA A 428 18.86 14.01 14.53
C ALA A 428 17.76 13.35 13.68
N ILE A 429 17.09 12.32 14.22
CA ILE A 429 16.03 11.57 13.50
C ILE A 429 14.77 12.43 13.39
N GLU A 430 14.34 13.05 14.49
CA GLU A 430 13.18 13.94 14.52
C GLU A 430 13.41 15.14 13.62
N LYS A 431 14.63 15.70 13.61
CA LYS A 431 15.00 16.77 12.68
C LYS A 431 14.81 16.36 11.21
N ILE A 432 15.24 15.16 10.83
CA ILE A 432 14.99 14.62 9.47
C ILE A 432 13.50 14.54 9.19
N ALA A 433 12.70 14.01 10.12
CA ALA A 433 11.25 13.86 9.95
C ALA A 433 10.55 15.21 9.78
N ILE A 434 10.91 16.23 10.58
CA ILE A 434 10.34 17.58 10.48
C ILE A 434 10.71 18.24 9.13
N LEU A 435 11.96 18.11 8.68
CA LEU A 435 12.39 18.62 7.37
C LEU A 435 11.61 17.94 6.23
N LEU A 436 11.36 16.63 6.31
CA LEU A 436 10.51 15.94 5.35
C LEU A 436 9.06 16.46 5.40
N ASN A 437 8.50 16.68 6.59
CA ASN A 437 7.14 17.24 6.73
C ASN A 437 7.03 18.62 6.09
N ILE A 438 8.01 19.51 6.32
CA ILE A 438 8.07 20.83 5.68
C ILE A 438 8.20 20.67 4.15
N GLY A 439 9.05 19.76 3.68
CA GLY A 439 9.21 19.47 2.26
C GLY A 439 7.91 19.02 1.59
N VAL A 440 7.19 18.08 2.21
CA VAL A 440 5.87 17.60 1.74
C VAL A 440 4.81 18.70 1.80
N LEU A 441 4.84 19.56 2.81
CA LEU A 441 3.96 20.72 2.90
C LEU A 441 4.18 21.66 1.71
N TYR A 442 5.43 22.01 1.41
CA TYR A 442 5.72 22.84 0.23
C TYR A 442 5.35 22.13 -1.07
N GLN A 443 5.51 20.81 -1.17
CA GLN A 443 5.05 20.06 -2.33
C GLN A 443 3.52 20.15 -2.50
N LYS A 444 2.73 20.09 -1.40
CA LYS A 444 1.28 20.30 -1.43
C LYS A 444 0.89 21.73 -1.79
N LYS A 445 1.64 22.73 -1.32
CA LYS A 445 1.54 24.14 -1.80
C LYS A 445 2.02 24.31 -3.23
N SER A 446 2.58 23.25 -3.82
CA SER A 446 3.21 23.25 -5.13
C SER A 446 4.34 24.29 -5.22
N ASP A 447 5.14 24.46 -4.15
CA ASP A 447 6.39 25.22 -4.15
C ASP A 447 7.56 24.25 -4.21
N LEU A 448 7.90 23.84 -5.44
CA LEU A 448 8.90 22.80 -5.65
C LEU A 448 10.31 23.25 -5.23
N LYS A 449 10.61 24.54 -5.24
CA LYS A 449 11.92 25.08 -4.83
C LYS A 449 12.16 24.84 -3.35
N ASN A 450 11.21 25.24 -2.51
CA ASN A 450 11.33 25.02 -1.07
C ASN A 450 11.19 23.53 -0.74
N ALA A 451 10.28 22.80 -1.39
CA ALA A 451 10.18 21.35 -1.21
C ALA A 451 11.52 20.64 -1.47
N PHE A 452 12.19 20.96 -2.58
CA PHE A 452 13.52 20.42 -2.90
C PHE A 452 14.55 20.75 -1.83
N LYS A 453 14.62 22.02 -1.40
CA LYS A 453 15.55 22.47 -0.35
C LYS A 453 15.40 21.62 0.92
N TYR A 454 14.20 21.54 1.49
CA TYR A 454 14.00 20.86 2.77
C TYR A 454 14.18 19.34 2.68
N ILE A 455 13.77 18.70 1.59
CA ILE A 455 14.02 17.26 1.37
C ILE A 455 15.51 16.98 1.20
N PHE A 456 16.24 17.87 0.51
CA PHE A 456 17.69 17.75 0.36
C PHE A 456 18.43 17.97 1.68
N ASP A 457 18.00 18.95 2.48
CA ASP A 457 18.52 19.17 3.83
C ASP A 457 18.29 17.94 4.73
N ALA A 458 17.13 17.28 4.61
CA ALA A 458 16.84 16.03 5.31
C ALA A 458 17.80 14.90 4.87
N ALA A 459 18.10 14.81 3.57
CA ALA A 459 19.03 13.83 3.02
C ALA A 459 20.47 14.04 3.47
N ALA A 460 20.91 15.29 3.61
CA ALA A 460 22.24 15.63 4.08
C ALA A 460 22.50 15.17 5.54
N LEU A 461 21.45 14.90 6.31
CA LEU A 461 21.54 14.42 7.69
C LEU A 461 21.58 12.89 7.83
N LEU A 462 21.42 12.14 6.74
CA LEU A 462 21.49 10.68 6.78
C LEU A 462 22.92 10.20 7.14
N LYS A 463 23.00 9.24 8.06
CA LYS A 463 24.23 8.57 8.51
C LYS A 463 24.11 7.06 8.31
N GLU A 464 25.25 6.35 8.42
CA GLU A 464 25.29 4.90 8.29
C GLU A 464 24.36 4.20 9.30
N ASN A 465 24.30 4.70 10.54
CA ASN A 465 23.44 4.18 11.60
C ASN A 465 21.99 4.70 11.57
N THR A 466 21.60 5.54 10.59
CA THR A 466 20.21 6.00 10.48
C THR A 466 19.30 4.80 10.20
N PRO A 467 18.16 4.67 10.91
CA PRO A 467 17.23 3.56 10.68
C PRO A 467 16.78 3.47 9.22
N ASN A 468 16.67 2.25 8.69
CA ASN A 468 16.28 1.99 7.30
C ASN A 468 14.94 2.63 6.92
N VAL A 469 13.99 2.69 7.86
CA VAL A 469 12.70 3.38 7.69
C VAL A 469 12.89 4.85 7.34
N VAL A 470 13.78 5.54 8.06
CA VAL A 470 14.04 6.96 7.85
C VAL A 470 14.79 7.18 6.54
N LYS A 471 15.81 6.35 6.26
CA LYS A 471 16.53 6.36 4.98
C LYS A 471 15.58 6.18 3.80
N PHE A 472 14.66 5.22 3.90
CA PHE A 472 13.64 4.98 2.90
C PHE A 472 12.77 6.22 2.67
N SER A 473 12.19 6.80 3.73
CA SER A 473 11.29 7.96 3.59
C SER A 473 11.98 9.13 2.91
N VAL A 474 13.25 9.39 3.26
CA VAL A 474 14.06 10.41 2.61
C VAL A 474 14.31 10.08 1.14
N LEU A 475 14.77 8.86 0.82
CA LEU A 475 15.08 8.45 -0.57
C LEU A 475 13.85 8.43 -1.47
N ASN A 476 12.70 7.98 -0.96
CA ASN A 476 11.43 8.05 -1.69
C ASN A 476 11.01 9.50 -1.95
N SER A 477 11.13 10.39 -0.94
CA SER A 477 10.83 11.82 -1.08
C SER A 477 11.78 12.51 -2.07
N LEU A 478 13.07 12.14 -2.05
CA LEU A 478 14.05 12.58 -3.04
C LEU A 478 13.66 12.13 -4.45
N GLY A 479 13.29 10.86 -4.61
CA GLY A 479 12.84 10.32 -5.90
C GLY A 479 11.67 11.12 -6.49
N ILE A 480 10.69 11.43 -5.65
CA ILE A 480 9.50 12.21 -6.00
C ILE A 480 9.89 13.66 -6.36
N ILE A 481 10.71 14.34 -5.56
CA ILE A 481 11.04 15.75 -5.82
C ILE A 481 12.02 15.93 -6.99
N TYR A 482 12.94 14.99 -7.21
CA TYR A 482 13.77 14.97 -8.42
C TYR A 482 12.90 14.83 -9.66
N ARG A 483 11.90 13.94 -9.65
CA ARG A 483 10.91 13.84 -10.73
C ARG A 483 10.19 15.15 -10.96
N ASP A 484 9.64 15.75 -9.90
CA ASP A 484 8.84 16.97 -10.01
C ASP A 484 9.69 18.16 -10.53
N ASN A 485 10.99 18.17 -10.23
CA ASN A 485 11.95 19.12 -10.78
C ASN A 485 12.51 18.71 -12.16
N GLY A 486 12.15 17.53 -12.67
CA GLY A 486 12.55 17.05 -14.00
C GLY A 486 13.86 16.26 -14.09
N ASP A 487 14.53 16.01 -12.97
CA ASP A 487 15.77 15.25 -12.89
C ASP A 487 15.48 13.75 -12.80
N ILE A 488 15.04 13.17 -13.93
CA ILE A 488 14.64 11.77 -14.02
C ILE A 488 15.78 10.79 -13.65
N PRO A 489 17.06 11.02 -14.02
CA PRO A 489 18.15 10.13 -13.63
C PRO A 489 18.35 10.02 -12.12
N ASN A 490 18.38 11.15 -11.40
CA ASN A 490 18.51 11.12 -9.94
C ASN A 490 17.24 10.61 -9.27
N ALA A 491 16.06 10.87 -9.85
CA ALA A 491 14.81 10.30 -9.37
C ALA A 491 14.85 8.76 -9.36
N ILE A 492 15.26 8.14 -10.48
CA ILE A 492 15.40 6.69 -10.61
C ILE A 492 16.41 6.15 -9.61
N LYS A 493 17.59 6.78 -9.51
CA LYS A 493 18.65 6.35 -8.58
C LYS A 493 18.17 6.34 -7.12
N SER A 494 17.47 7.40 -6.70
CA SER A 494 16.91 7.49 -5.34
C SER A 494 15.83 6.43 -5.09
N LEU A 495 14.95 6.20 -6.06
CA LEU A 495 13.89 5.18 -5.96
C LEU A 495 14.43 3.75 -5.98
N GLU A 496 15.48 3.45 -6.76
CA GLU A 496 16.15 2.14 -6.75
C GLU A 496 16.83 1.88 -5.40
N SER A 497 17.46 2.90 -4.80
CA SER A 497 18.04 2.81 -3.46
C SER A 497 16.96 2.59 -2.39
N ALA A 498 15.80 3.25 -2.50
CA ALA A 498 14.66 3.03 -1.62
C ALA A 498 14.07 1.61 -1.79
N LEU A 499 13.97 1.12 -3.03
CA LEU A 499 13.52 -0.24 -3.34
C LEU A 499 14.45 -1.28 -2.70
N GLU A 500 15.76 -1.13 -2.81
CA GLU A 500 16.73 -2.05 -2.19
C GLU A 500 16.55 -2.13 -0.66
N ILE A 501 16.26 -0.99 -0.01
CA ILE A 501 15.97 -0.96 1.43
C ILE A 501 14.68 -1.76 1.73
N ALA A 502 13.62 -1.51 0.97
CA ALA A 502 12.33 -2.19 1.15
C ALA A 502 12.46 -3.71 0.93
N GLU A 503 13.23 -4.14 -0.06
CA GLU A 503 13.49 -5.56 -0.34
C GLU A 503 14.30 -6.22 0.78
N LYS A 504 15.34 -5.55 1.28
CA LYS A 504 16.14 -6.06 2.41
C LYS A 504 15.34 -6.15 3.70
N SER A 505 14.41 -5.22 3.94
CA SER A 505 13.52 -5.27 5.09
C SER A 505 12.36 -6.25 4.92
N GLY A 506 12.03 -6.64 3.69
CA GLY A 506 10.83 -7.42 3.39
C GLY A 506 9.53 -6.62 3.50
N ASP A 507 9.61 -5.29 3.39
CA ASP A 507 8.47 -4.38 3.51
C ASP A 507 7.76 -4.28 2.16
N LEU A 508 6.66 -5.04 2.04
CA LEU A 508 5.92 -5.16 0.78
C LEU A 508 5.22 -3.85 0.40
N ASN A 509 4.72 -3.09 1.38
CA ASN A 509 4.05 -1.80 1.16
C ASN A 509 5.03 -0.81 0.51
N ARG A 510 6.20 -0.63 1.11
CA ARG A 510 7.25 0.24 0.58
C ARG A 510 7.81 -0.24 -0.75
N LYS A 511 7.96 -1.56 -0.91
CA LYS A 511 8.37 -2.16 -2.18
C LYS A 511 7.39 -1.76 -3.28
N SER A 512 6.09 -1.95 -3.07
CA SER A 512 5.07 -1.61 -4.04
C SER A 512 5.06 -0.11 -4.40
N LEU A 513 5.18 0.76 -3.39
CA LEU A 513 5.28 2.20 -3.59
C LEU A 513 6.47 2.57 -4.50
N CYS A 514 7.65 2.01 -4.24
CA CYS A 514 8.84 2.25 -5.06
C CYS A 514 8.68 1.71 -6.48
N LEU A 515 8.14 0.49 -6.64
CA LEU A 515 7.88 -0.10 -7.95
C LEU A 515 6.91 0.78 -8.77
N ASN A 516 5.83 1.28 -8.16
CA ASN A 516 4.89 2.16 -8.84
C ASN A 516 5.53 3.50 -9.25
N ASN A 517 6.37 4.09 -8.38
CA ASN A 517 7.11 5.30 -8.70
C ASN A 517 8.11 5.07 -9.84
N LEU A 518 8.85 3.96 -9.82
CA LEU A 518 9.77 3.55 -10.88
C LEU A 518 9.03 3.28 -12.20
N ALA A 519 7.85 2.67 -12.16
CA ALA A 519 7.01 2.48 -13.34
C ALA A 519 6.66 3.82 -14.00
N GLY A 520 6.27 4.81 -13.18
CA GLY A 520 6.08 6.19 -13.66
C GLY A 520 7.35 6.76 -14.31
N MET A 521 8.54 6.50 -13.77
CA MET A 521 9.79 7.02 -14.32
C MET A 521 10.15 6.37 -15.65
N LYS A 522 10.01 5.05 -15.74
CA LYS A 522 10.20 4.32 -17.01
C LYS A 522 9.19 4.76 -18.06
N LEU A 523 7.94 5.04 -17.66
CA LEU A 523 6.93 5.60 -18.57
C LEU A 523 7.35 6.98 -19.11
N THR A 524 7.85 7.88 -18.27
CA THR A 524 8.37 9.19 -18.70
C THR A 524 9.56 9.05 -19.67
N GLN A 525 10.36 7.98 -19.54
CA GLN A 525 11.43 7.66 -20.49
C GLN A 525 10.95 7.00 -21.80
N GLY A 526 9.64 6.77 -21.96
CA GLY A 526 9.07 6.04 -23.11
C GLY A 526 9.28 4.52 -23.06
N LEU A 527 9.81 3.98 -21.96
CA LEU A 527 10.12 2.56 -21.78
C LEU A 527 8.89 1.79 -21.30
N LEU A 528 7.96 1.52 -22.22
CA LEU A 528 6.65 0.92 -21.91
C LEU A 528 6.73 -0.47 -21.25
N ASN A 529 7.60 -1.36 -21.76
CA ASN A 529 7.71 -2.72 -21.22
C ASN A 529 8.28 -2.76 -19.79
N PRO A 530 9.41 -2.08 -19.48
CA PRO A 530 9.86 -1.95 -18.09
C PRO A 530 8.84 -1.28 -17.18
N ALA A 531 8.16 -0.23 -17.66
CA ALA A 531 7.11 0.45 -16.88
C ALA A 531 5.97 -0.52 -16.51
N LEU A 532 5.49 -1.32 -17.47
CA LEU A 532 4.43 -2.30 -17.24
C LEU A 532 4.90 -3.41 -16.29
N GLY A 533 6.15 -3.85 -16.38
CA GLY A 533 6.74 -4.84 -15.48
C GLY A 533 6.69 -4.38 -14.02
N TYR A 534 7.22 -3.19 -13.73
CA TYR A 534 7.21 -2.62 -12.39
C TYR A 534 5.77 -2.37 -11.87
N ALA A 535 4.90 -1.79 -12.69
CA ALA A 535 3.53 -1.52 -12.27
C ALA A 535 2.71 -2.79 -12.02
N SER A 536 2.94 -3.86 -12.80
CA SER A 536 2.24 -5.13 -12.61
C SER A 536 2.70 -5.85 -11.34
N GLU A 537 3.99 -5.78 -10.99
CA GLU A 537 4.50 -6.31 -9.72
C GLU A 537 3.93 -5.51 -8.53
N ALA A 538 3.92 -4.18 -8.61
CA ALA A 538 3.30 -3.33 -7.60
C ALA A 538 1.81 -3.66 -7.41
N LEU A 539 1.05 -3.83 -8.51
CA LEU A 539 -0.37 -4.15 -8.44
C LEU A 539 -0.60 -5.49 -7.75
N LYS A 540 0.18 -6.51 -8.10
CA LYS A 540 0.10 -7.84 -7.46
C LYS A 540 0.39 -7.75 -5.96
N ILE A 541 1.37 -6.95 -5.56
CA ILE A 541 1.66 -6.73 -4.13
C ILE A 541 0.49 -6.02 -3.46
N ASN A 542 -0.06 -4.96 -4.04
CA ASN A 542 -1.19 -4.24 -3.44
C ASN A 542 -2.45 -5.12 -3.35
N GLU A 543 -2.69 -6.00 -4.32
CA GLU A 543 -3.75 -7.00 -4.26
C GLU A 543 -3.55 -8.01 -3.13
N GLN A 544 -2.30 -8.40 -2.85
CA GLN A 544 -1.96 -9.27 -1.71
C GLN A 544 -2.21 -8.56 -0.37
N LEU A 545 -1.85 -7.28 -0.28
CA LEU A 545 -1.99 -6.47 0.94
C LEU A 545 -3.43 -6.00 1.18
N GLY A 546 -4.27 -5.98 0.13
CA GLY A 546 -5.61 -5.39 0.19
C GLY A 546 -5.59 -3.86 0.26
N ASP A 547 -4.47 -3.22 -0.08
CA ASP A 547 -4.32 -1.77 -0.08
C ASP A 547 -5.03 -1.17 -1.30
N LEU A 548 -6.28 -0.77 -1.10
CA LEU A 548 -7.10 -0.15 -2.13
C LEU A 548 -6.55 1.22 -2.59
N SER A 549 -5.82 1.94 -1.74
CA SER A 549 -5.24 3.25 -2.04
C SER A 549 -4.10 3.11 -3.04
N SER A 550 -3.11 2.26 -2.75
CA SER A 550 -2.01 1.97 -3.67
C SER A 550 -2.48 1.21 -4.90
N MET A 551 -3.46 0.30 -4.79
CA MET A 551 -4.09 -0.32 -5.97
C MET A 551 -4.65 0.74 -6.91
N CYS A 552 -5.40 1.73 -6.41
CA CYS A 552 -5.94 2.83 -7.21
C CYS A 552 -4.83 3.60 -7.95
N ASN A 553 -3.73 3.90 -7.28
CA ASN A 553 -2.60 4.60 -7.87
C ASN A 553 -1.91 3.75 -8.95
N THR A 554 -1.69 2.46 -8.69
CA THR A 554 -1.04 1.57 -9.65
C THR A 554 -1.91 1.25 -10.86
N LEU A 555 -3.22 1.06 -10.68
CA LEU A 555 -4.18 0.90 -11.78
C LEU A 555 -4.16 2.13 -12.70
N ASN A 556 -4.06 3.34 -12.13
CA ASN A 556 -3.87 4.57 -12.89
C ASN A 556 -2.56 4.57 -13.69
N THR A 557 -1.45 4.14 -13.08
CA THR A 557 -0.16 4.02 -13.77
C THR A 557 -0.25 3.05 -14.95
N ILE A 558 -0.83 1.86 -14.76
CA ILE A 558 -1.02 0.85 -15.82
C ILE A 558 -1.92 1.39 -16.94
N GLY A 559 -3.03 2.03 -16.57
CA GLY A 559 -3.92 2.68 -17.52
C GLY A 559 -3.20 3.74 -18.37
N ASN A 560 -2.34 4.55 -17.75
CA ASN A 560 -1.51 5.52 -18.46
C ASN A 560 -0.45 4.85 -19.37
N ILE A 561 0.15 3.74 -18.97
CA ILE A 561 1.09 2.97 -19.80
C ILE A 561 0.38 2.48 -21.07
N TYR A 562 -0.80 1.84 -20.93
CA TYR A 562 -1.58 1.39 -22.09
C TYR A 562 -2.07 2.54 -22.96
N LYS A 563 -2.45 3.68 -22.37
CA LYS A 563 -2.82 4.89 -23.10
C LYS A 563 -1.65 5.38 -23.97
N THR A 564 -0.44 5.47 -23.40
CA THR A 564 0.77 5.85 -24.15
C THR A 564 1.11 4.82 -25.23
N ALA A 565 0.84 3.53 -25.00
CA ALA A 565 0.98 2.47 -25.99
C ALA A 565 -0.08 2.51 -27.11
N GLY A 566 -1.08 3.39 -27.04
CA GLY A 566 -2.21 3.46 -27.98
C GLY A 566 -3.25 2.34 -27.80
N GLN A 567 -3.13 1.53 -26.74
CA GLN A 567 -4.03 0.42 -26.43
C GLN A 567 -5.23 0.91 -25.62
N TYR A 568 -6.07 1.76 -26.24
CA TYR A 568 -7.12 2.52 -25.55
C TYR A 568 -8.17 1.68 -24.84
N THR A 569 -8.54 0.51 -25.37
CA THR A 569 -9.52 -0.38 -24.72
C THR A 569 -9.00 -0.89 -23.37
N GLN A 570 -7.75 -1.37 -23.33
CA GLN A 570 -7.12 -1.82 -22.09
C GLN A 570 -6.89 -0.64 -21.13
N ALA A 571 -6.45 0.50 -21.65
CA ALA A 571 -6.28 1.71 -20.86
C ALA A 571 -7.57 2.11 -20.14
N LEU A 572 -8.72 2.14 -20.84
CA LEU A 572 -10.02 2.43 -20.25
C LEU A 572 -10.42 1.42 -19.17
N GLN A 573 -10.18 0.12 -19.38
CA GLN A 573 -10.49 -0.91 -18.37
C GLN A 573 -9.75 -0.67 -17.04
N TYR A 574 -8.45 -0.36 -17.11
CA TYR A 574 -7.65 -0.10 -15.90
C TYR A 574 -7.99 1.25 -15.26
N LEU A 575 -8.18 2.31 -16.05
CA LEU A 575 -8.52 3.64 -15.55
C LEU A 575 -9.93 3.69 -14.93
N GLU A 576 -10.91 2.97 -15.49
CA GLU A 576 -12.26 2.89 -14.93
C GLU A 576 -12.24 2.14 -13.60
N LYS A 577 -11.49 1.02 -13.51
CA LYS A 577 -11.27 0.34 -12.23
C LYS A 577 -10.64 1.27 -11.20
N ALA A 578 -9.61 2.02 -11.58
CA ALA A 578 -8.98 3.00 -10.69
C ALA A 578 -9.96 4.08 -10.23
N TYR A 579 -10.78 4.61 -11.14
CA TYR A 579 -11.81 5.60 -10.86
C TYR A 579 -12.87 5.08 -9.86
N GLN A 580 -13.38 3.86 -10.06
CA GLN A 580 -14.35 3.25 -9.16
C GLN A 580 -13.75 2.94 -7.78
N THR A 581 -12.51 2.46 -7.73
CA THR A 581 -11.78 2.27 -6.46
C THR A 581 -11.61 3.60 -5.73
N ALA A 582 -11.23 4.67 -6.45
CA ALA A 582 -11.08 6.00 -5.86
C ALA A 582 -12.38 6.52 -5.25
N ILE A 583 -13.54 6.29 -5.89
CA ILE A 583 -14.86 6.62 -5.33
C ILE A 583 -15.12 5.83 -4.04
N LYS A 584 -14.89 4.52 -4.07
CA LYS A 584 -15.13 3.62 -2.92
C LYS A 584 -14.35 4.05 -1.67
N ILE A 585 -13.11 4.50 -1.84
CA ILE A 585 -12.24 4.95 -0.74
C ILE A 585 -12.26 6.48 -0.52
N GLN A 586 -13.16 7.20 -1.20
CA GLN A 586 -13.28 8.66 -1.14
C GLN A 586 -11.98 9.43 -1.48
N ASN A 587 -11.11 8.86 -2.31
CA ASN A 587 -9.89 9.50 -2.80
C ASN A 587 -10.20 10.44 -3.97
N LEU A 588 -10.53 11.69 -3.65
CA LEU A 588 -10.85 12.73 -4.65
C LEU A 588 -9.71 13.02 -5.62
N LYS A 589 -8.45 12.95 -5.16
CA LYS A 589 -7.27 13.15 -6.02
C LYS A 589 -7.16 12.04 -7.06
N GLY A 590 -7.24 10.78 -6.64
CA GLY A 590 -7.22 9.61 -7.52
C GLY A 590 -8.38 9.64 -8.53
N LYS A 591 -9.58 10.06 -8.09
CA LYS A 591 -10.74 10.27 -8.95
C LYS A 591 -10.45 11.29 -10.07
N ALA A 592 -9.93 12.46 -9.71
CA ALA A 592 -9.61 13.52 -10.67
C ALA A 592 -8.54 13.12 -11.68
N LEU A 593 -7.48 12.41 -11.23
CA LEU A 593 -6.43 11.90 -12.10
C LEU A 593 -6.96 10.88 -13.12
N SER A 594 -7.78 9.92 -12.65
CA SER A 594 -8.39 8.89 -13.49
C SER A 594 -9.32 9.53 -14.53
N ALA A 595 -10.18 10.46 -14.11
CA ALA A 595 -11.10 11.18 -14.99
C ALA A 595 -10.36 11.95 -16.09
N ASN A 596 -9.27 12.65 -15.73
CA ASN A 596 -8.42 13.33 -16.73
C ASN A 596 -7.82 12.34 -17.75
N ALA A 597 -7.29 11.21 -17.29
CA ALA A 597 -6.70 10.20 -18.18
C ALA A 597 -7.74 9.56 -19.11
N ILE A 598 -8.95 9.29 -18.62
CA ILE A 598 -10.09 8.83 -19.42
C ILE A 598 -10.48 9.89 -20.46
N GLY A 599 -10.55 11.16 -20.06
CA GLY A 599 -10.84 12.26 -20.97
C GLY A 599 -9.83 12.37 -22.12
N VAL A 600 -8.55 12.13 -21.85
CA VAL A 600 -7.50 12.09 -22.90
C VAL A 600 -7.76 10.97 -23.91
N ILE A 601 -8.18 9.79 -23.47
CA ILE A 601 -8.53 8.69 -24.38
C ILE A 601 -9.74 9.05 -25.24
N TYR A 602 -10.78 9.66 -24.65
CA TYR A 602 -11.94 10.12 -25.42
C TYR A 602 -11.57 11.18 -26.44
N TYR A 603 -10.70 12.12 -26.08
CA TYR A 603 -10.18 13.11 -27.03
C TYR A 603 -9.43 12.44 -28.19
N GLN A 604 -8.50 11.53 -27.89
CA GLN A 604 -7.70 10.81 -28.89
C GLN A 604 -8.54 9.91 -29.81
N THR A 605 -9.68 9.41 -29.32
CA THR A 605 -10.62 8.59 -30.10
C THR A 605 -11.73 9.40 -30.78
N GLY A 606 -11.65 10.74 -30.74
CA GLY A 606 -12.59 11.65 -31.40
C GLY A 606 -13.93 11.84 -30.69
N LYS A 607 -14.12 11.26 -29.50
CA LYS A 607 -15.32 11.39 -28.67
C LYS A 607 -15.27 12.68 -27.85
N LEU A 608 -15.28 13.83 -28.54
CA LEU A 608 -15.01 15.14 -27.92
C LEU A 608 -16.00 15.50 -26.80
N ASP A 609 -17.28 15.12 -26.92
CA ASP A 609 -18.31 15.46 -25.92
C ASP A 609 -18.08 14.69 -24.60
N LEU A 610 -17.66 13.43 -24.67
CA LEU A 610 -17.28 12.65 -23.48
C LEU A 610 -15.96 13.14 -22.87
N ALA A 611 -15.04 13.63 -23.71
CA ALA A 611 -13.77 14.16 -23.24
C ALA A 611 -13.97 15.42 -22.38
N ILE A 612 -14.77 16.38 -22.87
CA ILE A 612 -15.02 17.63 -22.16
C ILE A 612 -15.79 17.40 -20.84
N GLU A 613 -16.72 16.45 -20.80
CA GLU A 613 -17.39 16.05 -19.55
C GLU A 613 -16.38 15.61 -18.49
N LYS A 614 -15.48 14.69 -18.85
CA LYS A 614 -14.46 14.16 -17.95
C LYS A 614 -13.42 15.19 -17.53
N TYR A 615 -13.01 16.08 -18.44
CA TYR A 615 -12.10 17.17 -18.10
C TYR A 615 -12.74 18.18 -17.13
N ASN A 616 -14.01 18.54 -17.33
CA ASN A 616 -14.73 19.43 -16.42
C ASN A 616 -14.93 18.80 -15.04
N GLU A 617 -15.24 17.50 -14.98
CA GLU A 617 -15.33 16.74 -13.73
C GLU A 617 -14.02 16.76 -12.96
N ALA A 618 -12.90 16.48 -13.64
CA ALA A 618 -11.57 16.51 -13.06
C ALA A 618 -11.17 17.92 -12.59
N LEU A 619 -11.43 18.95 -13.41
CA LEU A 619 -11.14 20.34 -13.07
C LEU A 619 -11.95 20.78 -11.83
N LYS A 620 -13.25 20.48 -11.77
CA LYS A 620 -14.09 20.79 -10.61
C LYS A 620 -13.54 20.11 -9.35
N THR A 621 -13.30 18.81 -9.41
CA THR A 621 -12.75 18.05 -8.27
C THR A 621 -11.40 18.61 -7.81
N SER A 622 -10.53 18.99 -8.75
CA SER A 622 -9.22 19.58 -8.44
C SER A 622 -9.29 20.99 -7.82
N LYS A 623 -10.34 21.76 -8.13
CA LYS A 623 -10.63 23.03 -7.45
C LYS A 623 -11.12 22.79 -6.02
N ASP A 624 -12.00 21.82 -5.83
CA ASP A 624 -12.55 21.46 -4.52
C ASP A 624 -11.44 21.03 -3.53
N ILE A 625 -10.40 20.33 -4.02
CA ILE A 625 -9.25 19.90 -3.20
C ILE A 625 -8.05 20.86 -3.24
N GLY A 626 -8.12 21.96 -4.00
CA GLY A 626 -7.04 22.95 -4.12
C GLY A 626 -5.76 22.48 -4.83
N ASP A 627 -5.80 21.41 -5.63
CA ASP A 627 -4.61 20.88 -6.33
C ASP A 627 -4.35 21.65 -7.63
N LEU A 628 -3.41 22.59 -7.59
CA LEU A 628 -3.09 23.48 -8.71
C LEU A 628 -2.49 22.75 -9.91
N SER A 629 -1.73 21.67 -9.72
CA SER A 629 -1.14 20.89 -10.82
C SER A 629 -2.22 20.18 -11.64
N ILE A 630 -3.20 19.55 -10.97
CA ILE A 630 -4.32 18.90 -11.66
C ILE A 630 -5.22 19.94 -12.32
N GLN A 631 -5.47 21.09 -11.68
CA GLN A 631 -6.23 22.20 -12.28
C GLN A 631 -5.57 22.67 -13.59
N ALA A 632 -4.26 22.87 -13.56
CA ALA A 632 -3.53 23.38 -14.69
C ALA A 632 -3.48 22.36 -15.85
N THR A 633 -3.42 21.05 -15.54
CA THR A 633 -3.60 19.96 -16.51
C THR A 633 -5.00 19.96 -17.12
N GLY A 634 -6.05 20.10 -16.29
CA GLY A 634 -7.44 20.17 -16.73
C GLY A 634 -7.68 21.35 -17.68
N LEU A 635 -7.18 22.54 -17.34
CA LEU A 635 -7.27 23.74 -18.19
C LEU A 635 -6.60 23.53 -19.55
N ASN A 636 -5.41 22.93 -19.58
CA ASN A 636 -4.74 22.59 -20.85
C ASN A 636 -5.60 21.63 -21.69
N ASN A 637 -6.14 20.59 -21.08
CA ASN A 637 -6.94 19.59 -21.78
C ASN A 637 -8.26 20.16 -22.32
N ILE A 638 -8.91 21.06 -21.58
CA ILE A 638 -10.09 21.80 -22.05
C ILE A 638 -9.69 22.76 -23.19
N GLY A 639 -8.51 23.40 -23.11
CA GLY A 639 -7.95 24.20 -24.19
C GLY A 639 -7.77 23.39 -25.48
N MET A 640 -7.29 22.15 -25.38
CA MET A 640 -7.19 21.22 -26.52
C MET A 640 -8.56 20.88 -27.13
N TYR A 641 -9.61 20.77 -26.32
CA TYR A 641 -10.98 20.60 -26.79
C TYR A 641 -11.46 21.82 -27.61
N HIS A 642 -11.29 23.05 -27.09
CA HIS A 642 -11.68 24.27 -27.82
C HIS A 642 -10.88 24.43 -29.11
N ARG A 643 -9.57 24.12 -29.10
CA ARG A 643 -8.74 24.07 -30.31
C ARG A 643 -9.33 23.14 -31.36
N ALA A 644 -9.75 21.93 -30.96
CA ALA A 644 -10.32 20.95 -31.89
C ALA A 644 -11.67 21.41 -32.49
N LYS A 645 -12.43 22.24 -31.78
CA LYS A 645 -13.66 22.88 -32.27
C LYS A 645 -13.41 24.15 -33.11
N GLY A 646 -12.16 24.61 -33.22
CA GLY A 646 -11.79 25.84 -33.94
C GLY A 646 -11.98 27.12 -33.11
N ASP A 647 -12.33 27.01 -31.82
CA ASP A 647 -12.44 28.14 -30.91
C ASP A 647 -11.06 28.51 -30.34
N PHE A 648 -10.28 29.17 -31.17
CA PHE A 648 -8.90 29.52 -30.85
C PHE A 648 -8.78 30.57 -29.74
N ASN A 649 -9.80 31.41 -29.51
CA ASN A 649 -9.75 32.46 -28.48
C ASN A 649 -9.82 31.83 -27.09
N THR A 650 -10.82 30.99 -26.85
CA THR A 650 -10.97 30.30 -25.57
C THR A 650 -9.83 29.30 -25.35
N ALA A 651 -9.35 28.61 -26.40
CA ALA A 651 -8.17 27.76 -26.29
C ALA A 651 -6.93 28.53 -25.81
N LEU A 652 -6.67 29.72 -26.38
CA LEU A 652 -5.53 30.56 -26.00
C LEU A 652 -5.63 31.03 -24.54
N GLU A 653 -6.82 31.44 -24.10
CA GLU A 653 -7.06 31.84 -22.71
C GLU A 653 -6.78 30.69 -21.73
N LEU A 654 -7.32 29.51 -22.01
CA LEU A 654 -7.14 28.32 -21.17
C LEU A 654 -5.69 27.85 -21.12
N PHE A 655 -4.97 27.86 -22.25
CA PHE A 655 -3.53 27.55 -22.26
C PHE A 655 -2.74 28.58 -21.46
N ASN A 656 -3.07 29.88 -21.54
CA ASN A 656 -2.43 30.91 -20.73
C ASN A 656 -2.66 30.70 -19.22
N GLN A 657 -3.90 30.44 -18.81
CA GLN A 657 -4.21 30.14 -17.41
C GLN A 657 -3.44 28.91 -16.92
N SER A 658 -3.37 27.86 -17.74
CA SER A 658 -2.59 26.65 -17.46
C SER A 658 -1.09 26.93 -17.30
N ILE A 659 -0.49 27.73 -18.19
CA ILE A 659 0.94 28.09 -18.12
C ILE A 659 1.22 28.91 -16.85
N VAL A 660 0.42 29.95 -16.58
CA VAL A 660 0.58 30.80 -15.38
C VAL A 660 0.52 29.98 -14.10
N LEU A 661 -0.40 29.00 -14.03
CA LEU A 661 -0.46 28.10 -12.88
C LEU A 661 0.81 27.26 -12.75
N SER A 662 1.30 26.61 -13.82
CA SER A 662 2.53 25.80 -13.72
C SER A 662 3.77 26.62 -13.41
N GLU A 663 3.89 27.83 -13.95
CA GLU A 663 4.99 28.75 -13.63
C GLU A 663 4.95 29.19 -12.17
N LYS A 664 3.75 29.53 -11.65
CA LYS A 664 3.56 29.90 -10.24
C LYS A 664 4.01 28.80 -9.29
N ILE A 665 3.80 27.54 -9.67
CA ILE A 665 4.14 26.38 -8.85
C ILE A 665 5.52 25.77 -9.16
N GLY A 666 6.27 26.37 -10.11
CA GLY A 666 7.57 25.86 -10.54
C GLY A 666 7.56 24.47 -11.17
N GLU A 667 6.39 23.96 -11.59
CA GLU A 667 6.24 22.67 -12.25
C GLU A 667 6.88 22.74 -13.63
N LYS A 668 8.01 22.05 -13.82
CA LYS A 668 8.66 21.91 -15.13
C LYS A 668 8.07 20.78 -15.98
N PRO A 669 7.73 19.60 -15.41
CA PRO A 669 7.06 18.55 -16.16
C PRO A 669 5.77 19.09 -16.81
N ASN A 670 5.51 18.76 -18.08
CA ASN A 670 4.39 19.24 -18.89
C ASN A 670 4.37 20.74 -19.25
N LEU A 671 5.23 21.60 -18.69
CA LEU A 671 5.27 23.02 -19.05
C LEU A 671 5.64 23.21 -20.53
N GLY A 672 6.59 22.42 -21.04
CA GLY A 672 6.96 22.42 -22.46
C GLY A 672 5.79 22.06 -23.38
N VAL A 673 4.99 21.04 -23.01
CA VAL A 673 3.76 20.65 -23.73
C VAL A 673 2.76 21.80 -23.79
N ARG A 674 2.57 22.54 -22.69
CA ARG A 674 1.60 23.65 -22.62
C ARG A 674 2.03 24.83 -23.49
N TYR A 675 3.31 25.19 -23.46
CA TYR A 675 3.89 26.17 -24.39
C TYR A 675 3.73 25.73 -25.85
N GLY A 676 4.02 24.47 -26.17
CA GLY A 676 3.80 23.93 -27.53
C GLY A 676 2.33 23.93 -27.97
N ASN A 677 1.40 23.67 -27.05
CA ASN A 677 -0.03 23.75 -27.33
C ASN A 677 -0.47 25.19 -27.61
N ARG A 678 0.04 26.17 -26.85
CA ARG A 678 -0.22 27.58 -27.12
C ARG A 678 0.39 28.02 -28.45
N ALA A 679 1.63 27.63 -28.73
CA ALA A 679 2.32 27.90 -29.99
C ALA A 679 1.51 27.41 -31.20
N SER A 680 0.89 26.23 -31.09
CA SER A 680 0.05 25.69 -32.17
C SER A 680 -1.18 26.54 -32.49
N ILE A 681 -1.68 27.32 -31.52
CA ILE A 681 -2.77 28.28 -31.75
C ILE A 681 -2.24 29.49 -32.51
N TYR A 682 -1.06 30.01 -32.14
CA TYR A 682 -0.42 31.08 -32.89
C TYR A 682 -0.11 30.65 -34.33
N GLU A 683 0.38 29.43 -34.53
CA GLU A 683 0.62 28.85 -35.86
C GLU A 683 -0.69 28.77 -36.67
N ALA A 684 -1.77 28.25 -36.09
CA ALA A 684 -3.08 28.19 -36.75
C ALA A 684 -3.63 29.58 -37.14
N ARG A 685 -3.24 30.63 -36.40
CA ARG A 685 -3.56 32.03 -36.69
C ARG A 685 -2.56 32.73 -37.62
N ARG A 686 -1.53 32.01 -38.09
CA ARG A 686 -0.41 32.55 -38.88
C ARG A 686 0.42 33.62 -38.15
N GLU A 687 0.41 33.59 -36.82
CA GLU A 687 1.28 34.39 -35.94
C GLU A 687 2.61 33.64 -35.71
N PHE A 688 3.33 33.34 -36.80
CA PHE A 688 4.46 32.39 -36.82
C PHE A 688 5.61 32.77 -35.86
N GLU A 689 5.91 34.06 -35.71
CA GLU A 689 6.98 34.54 -34.83
C GLU A 689 6.68 34.26 -33.36
N LYS A 690 5.42 34.43 -32.93
CA LYS A 690 4.98 34.07 -31.57
C LYS A 690 4.97 32.56 -31.37
N ALA A 691 4.55 31.80 -32.39
CA ALA A 691 4.61 30.35 -32.36
C ALA A 691 6.07 29.86 -32.19
N LEU A 692 7.00 30.44 -32.94
CA LEU A 692 8.42 30.12 -32.87
C LEU A 692 9.02 30.45 -31.50
N GLU A 693 8.64 31.57 -30.88
CA GLU A 693 9.07 31.93 -29.53
C GLU A 693 8.62 30.87 -28.51
N ASP A 694 7.34 30.52 -28.52
CA ASP A 694 6.79 29.54 -27.57
C ASP A 694 7.34 28.12 -27.83
N TYR A 695 7.51 27.70 -29.08
CA TYR A 695 8.13 26.41 -29.39
C TYR A 695 9.60 26.35 -28.95
N LYS A 696 10.35 27.45 -29.04
CA LYS A 696 11.73 27.52 -28.50
C LYS A 696 11.77 27.45 -26.98
N LYS A 697 10.83 28.11 -26.29
CA LYS A 697 10.67 27.97 -24.83
C LYS A 697 10.35 26.52 -24.47
N ALA A 698 9.41 25.89 -25.17
CA ALA A 698 9.10 24.48 -24.99
C ALA A 698 10.33 23.60 -25.20
N LEU A 699 11.09 23.79 -26.29
CA LEU A 699 12.30 23.03 -26.57
C LEU A 699 13.34 23.15 -25.45
N SER A 700 13.59 24.37 -24.96
CA SER A 700 14.52 24.62 -23.84
C SER A 700 14.11 23.87 -22.57
N ILE A 701 12.81 23.84 -22.27
CA ILE A 701 12.26 23.07 -21.14
C ILE A 701 12.48 21.57 -21.36
N GLU A 702 12.10 21.02 -22.52
CA GLU A 702 12.27 19.59 -22.80
C GLU A 702 13.76 19.16 -22.78
N GLN A 703 14.67 20.03 -23.23
CA GLN A 703 16.13 19.83 -23.13
C GLN A 703 16.59 19.78 -21.67
N ALA A 704 16.13 20.71 -20.83
CA ALA A 704 16.46 20.71 -19.41
C ALA A 704 15.92 19.48 -18.66
N LEU A 705 14.80 18.91 -19.14
CA LEU A 705 14.21 17.67 -18.62
C LEU A 705 14.87 16.41 -19.17
N GLY A 706 15.73 16.52 -20.19
CA GLY A 706 16.27 15.37 -20.92
C GLY A 706 15.19 14.54 -21.64
N ASN A 707 14.02 15.11 -21.92
CA ASN A 707 12.91 14.42 -22.58
C ASN A 707 13.15 14.37 -24.10
N LEU A 708 13.84 13.32 -24.56
CA LEU A 708 14.20 13.16 -25.98
C LEU A 708 12.98 13.19 -26.92
N GLU A 709 11.85 12.58 -26.54
CA GLU A 709 10.63 12.61 -27.35
C GLU A 709 10.02 14.02 -27.42
N GLY A 710 10.02 14.74 -26.29
CA GLY A 710 9.62 16.14 -26.22
C GLY A 710 10.49 17.02 -27.10
N ILE A 711 11.82 16.88 -27.00
CA ILE A 711 12.81 17.60 -27.82
C ILE A 711 12.54 17.38 -29.31
N ALA A 712 12.42 16.13 -29.74
CA ALA A 712 12.16 15.81 -31.15
C ALA A 712 10.79 16.35 -31.64
N THR A 713 9.78 16.35 -30.77
CA THR A 713 8.48 16.96 -31.06
C THR A 713 8.59 18.47 -31.27
N GLN A 714 9.28 19.19 -30.38
CA GLN A 714 9.44 20.64 -30.52
C GLN A 714 10.33 21.00 -31.71
N LEU A 715 11.40 20.25 -31.99
CA LEU A 715 12.20 20.41 -33.21
C LEU A 715 11.34 20.23 -34.47
N THR A 716 10.45 19.25 -34.49
CA THR A 716 9.50 19.06 -35.60
C THR A 716 8.58 20.29 -35.76
N ASN A 717 8.01 20.79 -34.67
CA ASN A 717 7.14 21.97 -34.71
C ASN A 717 7.89 23.24 -35.17
N ILE A 718 9.11 23.47 -34.65
CA ILE A 718 9.99 24.57 -35.07
C ILE A 718 10.34 24.45 -36.55
N GLY A 719 10.60 23.24 -37.04
CA GLY A 719 10.89 22.97 -38.45
C GLY A 719 9.71 23.34 -39.34
N GLY A 720 8.48 23.02 -38.93
CA GLY A 720 7.24 23.38 -39.63
C GLY A 720 7.07 24.89 -39.75
N VAL A 721 7.07 25.60 -38.62
CA VAL A 721 6.92 27.07 -38.57
C VAL A 721 8.06 27.78 -39.32
N SER A 722 9.29 27.30 -39.20
CA SER A 722 10.43 27.83 -39.98
C SER A 722 10.20 27.69 -41.47
N GLY A 723 9.57 26.60 -41.91
CA GLY A 723 9.25 26.36 -43.31
C GLY A 723 8.17 27.30 -43.84
N ASP A 724 7.16 27.59 -43.03
CA ASP A 724 6.12 28.57 -43.35
C ASP A 724 6.68 30.01 -43.44
N LEU A 725 7.75 30.29 -42.68
CA LEU A 725 8.53 31.53 -42.74
C LEU A 725 9.57 31.56 -43.88
N GLY A 726 9.68 30.50 -44.67
CA GLY A 726 10.64 30.40 -45.77
C GLY A 726 12.09 30.09 -45.37
N ARG A 727 12.34 29.71 -44.11
CA ARG A 727 13.67 29.39 -43.56
C ARG A 727 13.98 27.90 -43.75
N TYR A 728 14.14 27.47 -45.00
CA TYR A 728 14.16 26.05 -45.36
C TYR A 728 15.41 25.30 -44.88
N GLU A 729 16.57 25.96 -44.78
CA GLU A 729 17.77 25.37 -44.17
C GLU A 729 17.53 24.99 -42.71
N ASP A 730 16.89 25.88 -41.94
CA ASP A 730 16.52 25.63 -40.55
C ASP A 730 15.50 24.50 -40.44
N THR A 731 14.52 24.45 -41.34
CA THR A 731 13.55 23.34 -41.42
C THR A 731 14.24 21.99 -41.60
N ILE A 732 15.15 21.88 -42.57
CA ILE A 732 15.89 20.63 -42.84
C ILE A 732 16.73 20.23 -41.63
N LYS A 733 17.43 21.19 -41.01
CA LYS A 733 18.23 20.94 -39.81
C LYS A 733 17.37 20.37 -38.68
N ASN A 734 16.29 21.06 -38.33
CA ASN A 734 15.42 20.65 -37.21
C ASN A 734 14.74 19.30 -37.47
N TYR A 735 14.23 19.05 -38.67
CA TYR A 735 13.65 17.74 -39.00
C TYR A 735 14.67 16.61 -39.02
N SER A 736 15.90 16.86 -39.46
CA SER A 736 16.97 15.85 -39.47
C SER A 736 17.41 15.49 -38.04
N GLU A 737 17.51 16.49 -37.17
CA GLU A 737 17.83 16.28 -35.75
C GLU A 737 16.70 15.53 -35.04
N ALA A 738 15.43 15.91 -35.28
CA ALA A 738 14.27 15.18 -34.77
C ALA A 738 14.23 13.73 -35.27
N LEU A 739 14.54 13.48 -36.55
CA LEU A 739 14.62 12.13 -37.11
C LEU A 739 15.67 11.27 -36.39
N SER A 740 16.87 11.80 -36.20
CA SER A 740 17.96 11.10 -35.49
C SER A 740 17.55 10.70 -34.07
N ILE A 741 16.92 11.62 -33.33
CA ILE A 741 16.41 11.33 -31.98
C ILE A 741 15.33 10.25 -32.02
N MET A 742 14.37 10.34 -32.94
CA MET A 742 13.29 9.34 -33.06
C MET A 742 13.81 7.96 -33.50
N GLU A 743 14.85 7.90 -34.34
CA GLU A 743 15.55 6.65 -34.72
C GLU A 743 16.23 6.03 -33.49
N ASN A 744 16.93 6.83 -32.68
CA ASN A 744 17.55 6.37 -31.43
C ASN A 744 16.52 5.84 -30.41
N LEU A 745 15.32 6.43 -30.38
CA LEU A 745 14.21 5.99 -29.52
C LEU A 745 13.45 4.78 -30.08
N GLY A 746 13.67 4.40 -31.34
CA GLY A 746 12.85 3.40 -32.02
C GLY A 746 11.39 3.81 -32.22
N ASN A 747 11.07 5.12 -32.13
CA ASN A 747 9.71 5.65 -32.23
C ASN A 747 9.26 5.66 -33.69
N LYS A 748 8.73 4.52 -34.17
CA LYS A 748 8.27 4.35 -35.56
C LYS A 748 7.32 5.46 -36.03
N PRO A 749 6.26 5.87 -35.29
CA PRO A 749 5.40 6.98 -35.70
C PRO A 749 6.16 8.31 -35.90
N GLY A 750 7.09 8.63 -35.00
CA GLY A 750 7.93 9.83 -35.06
C GLY A 750 8.88 9.81 -36.25
N ILE A 751 9.56 8.68 -36.47
CA ILE A 751 10.46 8.45 -37.63
C ILE A 751 9.69 8.69 -38.93
N ALA A 752 8.52 8.05 -39.10
CA ALA A 752 7.72 8.18 -40.32
C ALA A 752 7.29 9.63 -40.58
N ARG A 753 6.91 10.37 -39.53
CA ARG A 753 6.51 11.78 -39.64
C ARG A 753 7.68 12.67 -40.04
N ALA A 754 8.84 12.52 -39.40
CA ALA A 754 10.03 13.30 -39.73
C ALA A 754 10.51 13.03 -41.16
N LEU A 755 10.55 11.75 -41.58
CA LEU A 755 10.85 11.36 -42.95
C LEU A 755 9.86 11.96 -43.96
N ASN A 756 8.56 11.88 -43.68
CA ASN A 756 7.56 12.45 -44.57
C ASN A 756 7.76 13.97 -44.73
N ASN A 757 7.99 14.68 -43.63
CA ASN A 757 8.22 16.13 -43.63
C ASN A 757 9.51 16.52 -44.37
N LEU A 758 10.60 15.78 -44.16
CA LEU A 758 11.84 15.95 -44.93
C LEU A 758 11.59 15.74 -46.42
N GLY A 759 10.90 14.66 -46.79
CA GLY A 759 10.54 14.36 -48.17
C GLY A 759 9.84 15.53 -48.87
N ILE A 760 8.82 16.11 -48.23
CA ILE A 760 8.10 17.27 -48.77
C ILE A 760 9.01 18.49 -48.93
N VAL A 761 9.86 18.80 -47.93
CA VAL A 761 10.74 19.98 -47.95
C VAL A 761 11.84 19.86 -49.01
N TYR A 762 12.46 18.68 -49.13
CA TYR A 762 13.48 18.42 -50.14
C TYR A 762 12.94 18.56 -51.57
N PHE A 763 11.71 18.10 -51.82
CA PHE A 763 11.08 18.29 -53.13
C PHE A 763 10.70 19.74 -53.38
N LYS A 764 9.96 20.36 -52.46
CA LYS A 764 9.38 21.69 -52.69
C LYS A 764 10.45 22.77 -52.80
N TYR A 765 11.52 22.68 -52.00
CA TYR A 765 12.47 23.78 -51.78
C TYR A 765 13.91 23.49 -52.21
N LYS A 766 14.45 22.28 -51.98
CA LYS A 766 15.78 21.91 -52.51
C LYS A 766 15.75 21.40 -53.96
N LYS A 767 14.56 21.09 -54.49
CA LYS A 767 14.35 20.48 -55.82
C LYS A 767 15.10 19.15 -56.00
N GLU A 768 15.39 18.46 -54.90
CA GLU A 768 16.06 17.15 -54.89
C GLU A 768 15.01 16.03 -54.94
N THR A 769 14.47 15.75 -56.13
CA THR A 769 13.37 14.79 -56.31
C THR A 769 13.72 13.38 -55.83
N GLN A 770 14.92 12.89 -56.15
CA GLN A 770 15.31 11.52 -55.81
C GLN A 770 15.36 11.32 -54.28
N ARG A 771 16.01 12.24 -53.57
CA ARG A 771 16.13 12.22 -52.11
C ARG A 771 14.79 12.37 -51.41
N SER A 772 13.90 13.20 -51.98
CA SER A 772 12.52 13.32 -51.49
C SER A 772 11.76 12.00 -51.57
N LEU A 773 11.82 11.33 -52.72
CA LEU A 773 11.15 10.04 -52.94
C LEU A 773 11.68 8.96 -51.99
N GLU A 774 12.99 8.92 -51.74
CA GLU A 774 13.60 8.00 -50.77
C GLU A 774 13.04 8.20 -49.35
N PHE A 775 12.96 9.45 -48.88
CA PHE A 775 12.37 9.75 -47.57
C PHE A 775 10.89 9.36 -47.49
N LEU A 776 10.08 9.72 -48.50
CA LEU A 776 8.65 9.40 -48.53
C LEU A 776 8.39 7.89 -48.63
N GLN A 777 9.21 7.14 -49.37
CA GLN A 777 9.10 5.68 -49.46
C GLN A 777 9.40 5.02 -48.12
N ARG A 778 10.46 5.45 -47.42
CA ARG A 778 10.76 4.97 -46.06
C ARG A 778 9.60 5.27 -45.09
N ALA A 779 9.04 6.49 -45.14
CA ALA A 779 7.87 6.84 -44.33
C ALA A 779 6.65 5.95 -44.64
N LEU A 780 6.39 5.68 -45.92
CA LEU A 780 5.27 4.85 -46.36
C LEU A 780 5.37 3.40 -45.86
N VAL A 781 6.58 2.82 -45.86
CA VAL A 781 6.81 1.47 -45.30
C VAL A 781 6.41 1.44 -43.83
N ILE A 782 6.88 2.42 -43.04
CA ILE A 782 6.58 2.48 -41.62
C ILE A 782 5.08 2.71 -41.38
N TYR A 783 4.42 3.60 -42.13
CA TYR A 783 2.97 3.81 -42.00
C TYR A 783 2.14 2.57 -42.34
N LYS A 784 2.60 1.71 -43.27
CA LYS A 784 1.99 0.41 -43.54
C LYS A 784 2.16 -0.55 -42.36
N GLU A 785 3.35 -0.64 -41.79
CA GLU A 785 3.59 -1.47 -40.58
C GLU A 785 2.72 -1.03 -39.40
N LEU A 786 2.48 0.28 -39.25
CA LEU A 786 1.67 0.84 -38.18
C LEU A 786 0.15 0.79 -38.45
N ASN A 787 -0.28 0.33 -39.63
CA ASN A 787 -1.69 0.32 -40.05
C ASN A 787 -2.38 1.68 -39.86
N ILE A 788 -1.81 2.76 -40.42
CA ILE A 788 -2.39 4.13 -40.36
C ILE A 788 -2.91 4.52 -41.76
N PRO A 789 -4.16 4.16 -42.14
CA PRO A 789 -4.62 4.23 -43.54
C PRO A 789 -4.61 5.64 -44.13
N GLN A 790 -4.92 6.64 -43.30
CA GLN A 790 -4.94 8.04 -43.71
C GLN A 790 -3.54 8.54 -44.10
N MET A 791 -2.51 8.17 -43.33
CA MET A 791 -1.13 8.55 -43.63
C MET A 791 -0.57 7.76 -44.82
N ILE A 792 -0.89 6.47 -44.94
CA ILE A 792 -0.54 5.66 -46.11
C ILE A 792 -1.05 6.34 -47.39
N THR A 793 -2.32 6.75 -47.40
CA THR A 793 -2.95 7.41 -48.54
C THR A 793 -2.30 8.76 -48.83
N THR A 794 -2.08 9.58 -47.80
CA THR A 794 -1.51 10.93 -47.95
C THR A 794 -0.07 10.90 -48.44
N THR A 795 0.77 10.02 -47.89
CA THR A 795 2.16 9.85 -48.33
C THR A 795 2.23 9.27 -49.74
N LYS A 796 1.35 8.32 -50.10
CA LYS A 796 1.26 7.79 -51.47
C LYS A 796 0.87 8.88 -52.47
N ASN A 797 -0.15 9.69 -52.16
CA ASN A 797 -0.55 10.80 -53.01
C ASN A 797 0.59 11.83 -53.19
N SER A 798 1.36 12.09 -52.14
CA SER A 798 2.55 12.95 -52.22
C SER A 798 3.61 12.35 -53.17
N ILE A 799 3.91 11.05 -53.05
CA ILE A 799 4.83 10.34 -53.96
C ILE A 799 4.36 10.44 -55.41
N ASP A 800 3.08 10.13 -55.67
CA ASP A 800 2.50 10.13 -57.01
C ASP A 800 2.51 11.53 -57.62
N THR A 801 2.21 12.56 -56.82
CA THR A 801 2.26 13.96 -57.24
C THR A 801 3.68 14.38 -57.62
N ILE A 802 4.67 14.01 -56.80
CA ILE A 802 6.08 14.31 -57.03
C ILE A 802 6.59 13.63 -58.30
N LYS A 803 6.29 12.34 -58.48
CA LYS A 803 6.65 11.60 -59.70
C LYS A 803 6.07 12.24 -60.95
N LYS A 804 4.79 12.63 -60.90
CA LYS A 804 4.11 13.31 -62.01
C LYS A 804 4.75 14.66 -62.34
N GLN A 805 5.10 15.46 -61.32
CA GLN A 805 5.75 16.77 -61.52
C GLN A 805 7.19 16.65 -62.02
N ALA A 806 7.86 15.52 -61.75
CA ALA A 806 9.24 15.26 -62.17
C ALA A 806 9.37 14.42 -63.46
N ASN A 807 8.25 14.06 -64.12
CA ASN A 807 8.21 13.16 -65.28
C ASN A 807 8.88 11.79 -65.04
N LEU A 808 8.86 11.30 -63.80
CA LEU A 808 9.39 9.98 -63.43
C LEU A 808 8.25 8.95 -63.54
N LYS A 809 8.48 7.85 -64.25
CA LYS A 809 7.51 6.74 -64.38
C LYS A 809 7.34 5.96 -63.09
#